data_AF-A0A935PW26-F1
#
_entry.id   AF-A0A935PW26-F1
#
_cell.length_a   1.000
_cell.length_b   1.000
_cell.length_c   1.000
_cell.angle_alpha   90.00
_cell.angle_beta   90.00
_cell.angle_gamma   90.00
#
_symmetry.space_group_name_H-M   'P 1'
#
loop_
_entity.id
_entity.type
_entity.pdbx_description
1 polymer ?
#
loop_
_entity_poly.entity_id
_entity_poly.type
_entity_poly.pdbx_seq_one_letter_code
_entity_poly.pdbx_strand_id
1 'polypeptide(L)'
;MLFEPDLHQSDDYRTLLNGDLVMATSFTVFNQSLPATATELLNRSERVGGPVEGLPSYFNATISNGGLLDGFYDAWCIRTDKNIVADASTLYSVNVYSSYGAVPGGVLPNGVSQNPMPYLSSLQEINWLFNNVIEAGNVVGGGYLYAGTTYTLGDVQLAIWQLLDDTITSAATASLGSYDQGRANQLEALAVANGANFVSQAGQDIGVILSPGGTQPTYQPTIIEVKTAGIGDTVFFDRNSNSLPDSGEGMNGVTVNLLADVDGSGPGGFVVIGSTVTGDNPDTSDVETGYYFFGPLLAGPNAGPGITYKVQVDTTTLTGVGFVNTVDPDGGNDSMSTEVLTPGEVNLLQDFGYQLRDFGDLPSSTYGSVLGAYHVIPDQTLRMGATNTDAEVAAQPNATATGDDSTVAPGTDDETGVTLPASIIAGQSTTFNVNVNNSIGSAATLYGFVDWNYDGDFLDANETATAAVANGFSGNAALTFNVPTGAVVGQDLGARFRISTDTGLTATNNATNGEVEDYLVRVLPERASLGDRLWTDTNGDGKQTTGEVGIVGATVTLIGGGADGLINGIGDTTATTTTGADGIYNFAGLTPGQQYQVQFSAPAGTVFTGQNVGANGFDTVDSDADVTTGKTQIVTLAQGEHNPTLDAGVHRGQHGRQQRGQRRAQRHHAGLGREQRREQFW
;
A
#
# COMPACT_ATOMS: atom_id res chain seq x y z
N MET A 1 49.69 -31.84 -40.23
CA MET A 1 50.10 -32.16 -38.86
C MET A 1 49.20 -31.34 -37.93
N LEU A 2 47.99 -31.86 -37.71
CA LEU A 2 47.00 -31.35 -36.75
C LEU A 2 46.43 -32.62 -36.12
N PHE A 3 46.58 -32.74 -34.80
CA PHE A 3 46.12 -33.85 -34.00
C PHE A 3 44.66 -33.59 -33.60
N GLU A 4 43.81 -34.60 -33.79
CA GLU A 4 42.54 -34.73 -33.07
C GLU A 4 42.79 -35.04 -31.58
N PRO A 5 41.79 -34.79 -30.73
CA PRO A 5 41.56 -35.70 -29.61
C PRO A 5 40.15 -36.29 -29.62
N ASP A 6 40.16 -37.56 -29.24
CA ASP A 6 39.11 -38.56 -29.16
C ASP A 6 37.75 -38.12 -28.59
N LEU A 7 36.71 -38.59 -29.28
CA LEU A 7 35.38 -38.87 -28.78
C LEU A 7 35.44 -39.99 -27.74
N HIS A 8 35.24 -39.66 -26.46
CA HIS A 8 34.73 -40.62 -25.49
C HIS A 8 33.30 -40.22 -25.10
N GLN A 9 32.37 -41.03 -25.57
CA GLN A 9 30.95 -41.06 -25.21
C GLN A 9 30.78 -41.11 -23.68
N SER A 10 30.28 -40.02 -23.11
CA SER A 10 29.48 -40.03 -21.90
C SER A 10 28.16 -39.36 -22.27
N ASP A 11 27.18 -40.17 -22.68
CA ASP A 11 25.83 -39.70 -22.96
C ASP A 11 25.17 -39.30 -21.62
N ASP A 12 25.30 -38.01 -21.31
CA ASP A 12 24.52 -37.30 -20.30
C ASP A 12 23.05 -37.32 -20.72
N TYR A 13 22.20 -37.83 -19.82
CA TYR A 13 20.75 -37.80 -19.89
C TYR A 13 20.23 -36.36 -19.83
N ARG A 14 20.20 -35.65 -20.96
CA ARG A 14 19.40 -34.43 -21.14
C ARG A 14 18.96 -34.30 -22.59
N THR A 15 17.72 -34.72 -22.87
CA THR A 15 16.75 -34.03 -23.76
C THR A 15 15.57 -34.95 -24.08
N LEU A 16 14.45 -34.75 -23.40
CA LEU A 16 13.12 -34.93 -23.98
C LEU A 16 12.27 -33.72 -23.55
N LEU A 17 12.16 -32.77 -24.48
CA LEU A 17 11.29 -31.60 -24.45
C LEU A 17 10.11 -31.91 -25.37
N ASN A 18 8.88 -31.76 -24.86
CA ASN A 18 7.88 -30.82 -25.36
C ASN A 18 6.53 -31.04 -24.64
N GLY A 19 6.10 -30.03 -23.88
CA GLY A 19 4.81 -29.97 -23.17
C GLY A 19 4.96 -30.00 -21.65
N ASP A 20 4.82 -28.85 -21.02
CA ASP A 20 4.47 -28.60 -19.61
C ASP A 20 5.50 -28.94 -18.51
N LEU A 21 6.29 -27.90 -18.23
CA LEU A 21 7.23 -27.77 -17.13
C LEU A 21 6.54 -27.50 -15.77
N VAL A 22 5.40 -28.14 -15.49
CA VAL A 22 4.68 -28.05 -14.19
C VAL A 22 4.80 -29.34 -13.37
N MET A 23 5.23 -30.45 -13.98
CA MET A 23 5.26 -31.76 -13.31
C MET A 23 6.52 -32.02 -12.44
N ALA A 24 7.59 -31.23 -12.57
CA ALA A 24 8.82 -31.50 -11.80
C ALA A 24 8.74 -30.97 -10.35
N THR A 25 8.02 -29.87 -10.13
CA THR A 25 7.90 -29.24 -8.80
C THR A 25 6.92 -30.03 -7.95
N SER A 26 5.72 -30.33 -8.45
CA SER A 26 4.66 -31.04 -7.74
C SER A 26 5.07 -32.40 -7.16
N PHE A 27 5.65 -33.29 -7.98
CA PHE A 27 6.14 -34.59 -7.48
C PHE A 27 7.30 -34.46 -6.53
N THR A 28 8.11 -33.41 -6.68
CA THR A 28 9.18 -33.11 -5.73
C THR A 28 8.59 -32.73 -4.38
N VAL A 29 7.54 -31.89 -4.34
CA VAL A 29 6.81 -31.55 -3.10
C VAL A 29 6.21 -32.80 -2.46
N PHE A 30 5.51 -33.64 -3.24
CA PHE A 30 4.97 -34.91 -2.75
C PHE A 30 6.06 -35.79 -2.13
N ASN A 31 7.17 -35.99 -2.84
CA ASN A 31 8.28 -36.80 -2.36
C ASN A 31 8.91 -36.25 -1.07
N GLN A 32 8.97 -34.93 -0.91
CA GLN A 32 9.43 -34.28 0.32
C GLN A 32 8.46 -34.45 1.48
N SER A 33 7.16 -34.61 1.19
CA SER A 33 6.15 -34.91 2.21
C SER A 33 6.14 -36.39 2.65
N LEU A 34 6.74 -37.32 1.89
CA LEU A 34 6.81 -38.72 2.31
C LEU A 34 7.79 -38.90 3.48
N PRO A 35 7.46 -39.76 4.48
CA PRO A 35 8.34 -40.02 5.60
C PRO A 35 9.62 -40.76 5.14
N ALA A 36 10.79 -40.19 5.43
CA ALA A 36 12.08 -40.73 4.95
C ALA A 36 12.48 -42.07 5.61
N THR A 37 12.15 -42.28 6.88
CA THR A 37 12.32 -43.54 7.60
C THR A 37 11.34 -43.62 8.76
N ALA A 38 10.12 -44.06 8.49
CA ALA A 38 9.23 -44.42 9.56
C ALA A 38 9.44 -45.89 9.91
N THR A 39 9.52 -46.19 11.21
CA THR A 39 9.02 -47.49 11.63
C THR A 39 7.51 -47.43 11.49
N GLU A 40 7.02 -47.59 10.26
CA GLU A 40 5.59 -47.80 10.03
C GLU A 40 5.23 -49.14 10.63
N LEU A 41 4.20 -49.17 11.46
CA LEU A 41 3.78 -50.41 12.08
C LEU A 41 2.81 -51.09 11.11
N LEU A 42 3.37 -51.81 10.13
CA LEU A 42 2.60 -52.47 9.08
C LEU A 42 1.96 -53.76 9.61
N ASN A 43 0.63 -53.77 9.71
CA ASN A 43 -0.17 -54.97 9.91
C ASN A 43 -0.82 -55.38 8.57
N ARG A 44 -0.76 -56.67 8.23
CA ARG A 44 -1.34 -57.22 7.01
C ARG A 44 -2.44 -58.19 7.39
N SER A 45 -3.68 -57.85 7.09
CA SER A 45 -4.80 -58.76 7.28
C SER A 45 -4.74 -59.89 6.25
N GLU A 46 -5.13 -61.11 6.65
CA GLU A 46 -5.31 -62.24 5.73
C GLU A 46 -6.32 -61.89 4.62
N ARG A 47 -6.19 -62.62 3.51
CA ARG A 47 -6.94 -62.56 2.23
C ARG A 47 -8.48 -62.71 2.31
N VAL A 48 -9.12 -62.50 3.46
CA VAL A 48 -10.53 -62.88 3.67
C VAL A 48 -11.30 -61.84 4.49
N GLY A 49 -12.28 -61.20 3.84
CA GLY A 49 -13.52 -60.80 4.52
C GLY A 49 -13.97 -59.33 4.44
N GLY A 50 -14.07 -58.72 3.25
CA GLY A 50 -14.78 -57.44 3.04
C GLY A 50 -14.12 -56.20 3.67
N PRO A 51 -14.53 -54.98 3.27
CA PRO A 51 -13.82 -53.77 3.65
C PRO A 51 -14.02 -53.48 5.14
N VAL A 52 -12.93 -53.29 5.88
CA VAL A 52 -13.01 -52.66 7.20
C VAL A 52 -13.29 -51.16 7.01
N GLU A 53 -12.72 -50.53 5.97
CA GLU A 53 -13.17 -49.38 5.15
C GLU A 53 -12.26 -49.35 3.88
N GLY A 54 -12.77 -49.36 2.64
CA GLY A 54 -11.92 -49.34 1.41
C GLY A 54 -12.50 -50.01 0.14
N LEU A 55 -11.75 -49.98 -0.98
CA LEU A 55 -12.07 -50.67 -2.24
C LEU A 55 -11.59 -52.14 -2.21
N PRO A 56 -11.97 -53.01 -3.16
CA PRO A 56 -11.46 -54.38 -3.21
C PRO A 56 -9.96 -54.47 -3.62
N SER A 57 -9.04 -54.76 -2.70
CA SER A 57 -7.61 -54.94 -3.04
C SER A 57 -7.10 -56.37 -2.86
N TYR A 58 -5.85 -56.66 -3.25
CA TYR A 58 -5.26 -58.00 -3.07
C TYR A 58 -5.16 -58.39 -1.59
N PHE A 59 -4.84 -57.40 -0.76
CA PHE A 59 -4.90 -57.42 0.70
C PHE A 59 -4.93 -55.99 1.22
N ASN A 60 -5.30 -55.81 2.49
CA ASN A 60 -5.28 -54.49 3.12
C ASN A 60 -3.97 -54.31 3.90
N ALA A 61 -3.40 -53.12 3.80
CA ALA A 61 -2.29 -52.67 4.64
C ALA A 61 -2.81 -51.69 5.69
N THR A 62 -2.47 -51.92 6.96
CA THR A 62 -2.70 -50.96 8.04
C THR A 62 -1.38 -50.43 8.53
N ILE A 63 -1.26 -49.11 8.59
CA ILE A 63 -0.14 -48.38 9.15
C ILE A 63 -0.64 -47.72 10.44
N SER A 64 0.05 -47.92 11.55
CA SER A 64 -0.48 -47.64 12.91
C SER A 64 0.48 -46.89 13.85
N ASN A 65 1.41 -46.10 13.33
CA ASN A 65 2.44 -45.44 14.13
C ASN A 65 2.16 -43.96 14.44
N GLY A 66 1.03 -43.41 13.96
CA GLY A 66 0.69 -41.98 14.09
C GLY A 66 1.51 -41.03 13.20
N GLY A 67 2.21 -41.54 12.18
CA GLY A 67 2.93 -40.78 11.17
C GLY A 67 2.04 -40.33 9.99
N LEU A 68 2.64 -39.70 8.97
CA LEU A 68 1.91 -39.12 7.83
C LEU A 68 1.13 -40.13 6.97
N LEU A 69 1.55 -41.40 7.00
CA LEU A 69 0.87 -42.50 6.34
C LEU A 69 0.12 -43.40 7.34
N ASP A 70 -0.11 -42.97 8.58
CA ASP A 70 -1.00 -43.70 9.51
C ASP A 70 -2.35 -43.91 8.82
N GLY A 71 -2.93 -45.12 8.82
CA GLY A 71 -4.17 -45.36 8.06
C GLY A 71 -4.36 -46.77 7.51
N PHE A 72 -5.42 -46.90 6.71
CA PHE A 72 -5.81 -48.12 6.01
C PHE A 72 -5.67 -47.90 4.51
N TYR A 73 -4.99 -48.84 3.84
CA TYR A 73 -4.71 -48.73 2.42
C TYR A 73 -5.01 -50.03 1.68
N ASP A 74 -5.48 -49.84 0.45
CA ASP A 74 -5.57 -50.87 -0.56
C ASP A 74 -4.17 -51.21 -1.07
N ALA A 75 -3.83 -52.50 -1.05
CA ALA A 75 -2.46 -52.94 -1.20
C ALA A 75 -2.28 -54.11 -2.18
N TRP A 76 -1.14 -54.07 -2.88
CA TRP A 76 -0.75 -55.04 -3.90
C TRP A 76 0.68 -55.53 -3.68
N CYS A 77 0.90 -56.77 -4.09
CA CYS A 77 2.18 -57.44 -4.01
C CYS A 77 3.13 -56.99 -5.11
N ILE A 78 4.37 -56.63 -4.77
CA ILE A 78 5.40 -56.27 -5.75
C ILE A 78 6.20 -57.49 -6.24
N ARG A 79 6.48 -58.46 -5.36
CA ARG A 79 7.29 -59.65 -5.70
C ARG A 79 6.52 -60.96 -5.57
N THR A 80 6.87 -61.92 -6.40
CA THR A 80 6.33 -63.29 -6.42
C THR A 80 7.11 -64.25 -5.51
N ASP A 81 8.36 -63.90 -5.14
CA ASP A 81 9.29 -64.74 -4.38
C ASP A 81 9.37 -64.40 -2.89
N LYS A 82 8.54 -63.46 -2.42
CA LYS A 82 8.45 -63.05 -1.01
C LYS A 82 7.06 -63.31 -0.47
N ASN A 83 7.00 -63.73 0.78
CA ASN A 83 5.74 -64.04 1.44
C ASN A 83 5.17 -62.81 2.16
N ILE A 84 3.84 -62.70 2.12
CA ILE A 84 3.08 -61.92 3.10
C ILE A 84 3.14 -62.70 4.41
N VAL A 85 3.66 -62.08 5.48
CA VAL A 85 3.51 -62.62 6.82
C VAL A 85 2.32 -61.92 7.45
N ALA A 86 1.20 -62.64 7.53
CA ALA A 86 -0.04 -62.18 8.14
C ALA A 86 -0.01 -62.51 9.65
N ASP A 87 0.76 -61.75 10.41
CA ASP A 87 0.70 -61.78 11.86
C ASP A 87 0.34 -60.40 12.38
N ALA A 88 -0.91 -60.26 12.83
CA ALA A 88 -1.44 -59.00 13.36
C ALA A 88 -0.72 -58.48 14.62
N SER A 89 0.17 -59.28 15.21
CA SER A 89 1.00 -58.91 16.36
C SER A 89 2.43 -58.51 16.00
N THR A 90 2.88 -58.75 14.76
CA THR A 90 4.23 -58.40 14.30
C THR A 90 4.20 -57.12 13.47
N LEU A 91 4.97 -56.12 13.91
CA LEU A 91 5.06 -54.82 13.25
C LEU A 91 6.44 -54.67 12.58
N TYR A 92 6.46 -54.22 11.34
CA TYR A 92 7.69 -54.16 10.53
C TYR A 92 8.08 -52.73 10.19
N SER A 93 9.27 -52.28 10.59
CA SER A 93 9.82 -51.05 9.99
C SER A 93 9.95 -51.20 8.48
N VAL A 94 9.41 -50.24 7.72
CA VAL A 94 9.46 -50.21 6.26
C VAL A 94 10.16 -48.96 5.78
N ASN A 95 10.84 -49.06 4.64
CA ASN A 95 11.23 -47.87 3.89
C ASN A 95 10.11 -47.51 2.93
N VAL A 96 9.87 -46.20 2.76
CA VAL A 96 8.79 -45.65 1.94
C VAL A 96 9.39 -45.04 0.67
N TYR A 97 8.80 -45.36 -0.49
CA TYR A 97 9.23 -44.82 -1.78
C TYR A 97 8.01 -44.43 -2.62
N SER A 98 8.09 -43.31 -3.33
CA SER A 98 7.08 -42.92 -4.32
C SER A 98 7.25 -43.74 -5.61
N SER A 99 6.13 -44.07 -6.28
CA SER A 99 6.12 -44.66 -7.62
C SER A 99 6.77 -43.76 -8.69
N TYR A 100 6.87 -42.45 -8.44
CA TYR A 100 7.55 -41.48 -9.31
C TYR A 100 8.96 -41.13 -8.83
N GLY A 101 9.39 -41.70 -7.69
CA GLY A 101 10.70 -41.47 -7.09
C GLY A 101 11.72 -42.53 -7.47
N ALA A 102 12.95 -42.33 -7.01
CA ALA A 102 13.99 -43.36 -7.11
C ALA A 102 13.71 -44.50 -6.14
N VAL A 103 13.60 -45.72 -6.67
CA VAL A 103 13.42 -46.94 -5.88
C VAL A 103 14.74 -47.72 -5.85
N PRO A 104 15.29 -48.05 -4.66
CA PRO A 104 16.56 -48.77 -4.58
C PRO A 104 16.51 -50.17 -5.20
N GLY A 105 17.64 -50.57 -5.81
CA GLY A 105 17.81 -51.91 -6.35
C GLY A 105 17.63 -53.00 -5.28
N GLY A 106 16.78 -53.99 -5.58
CA GLY A 106 16.42 -55.10 -4.68
C GLY A 106 14.98 -55.03 -4.15
N VAL A 107 14.38 -53.84 -4.11
CA VAL A 107 12.97 -53.67 -3.71
C VAL A 107 12.03 -54.22 -4.80
N LEU A 108 12.28 -53.83 -6.06
CA LEU A 108 11.57 -54.34 -7.24
C LEU A 108 12.18 -55.67 -7.74
N PRO A 109 11.44 -56.47 -8.54
CA PRO A 109 11.96 -57.68 -9.18
C PRO A 109 13.19 -57.47 -10.07
N ASN A 110 13.98 -58.53 -10.27
CA ASN A 110 15.24 -58.48 -11.02
C ASN A 110 15.07 -58.42 -12.56
N GLY A 111 13.86 -58.60 -13.10
CA GLY A 111 13.58 -58.51 -14.55
C GLY A 111 13.73 -57.10 -15.12
N VAL A 112 13.53 -56.09 -14.28
CA VAL A 112 13.81 -54.69 -14.63
C VAL A 112 15.34 -54.47 -14.71
N SER A 113 15.88 -54.35 -15.92
CA SER A 113 17.35 -54.27 -16.16
C SER A 113 18.03 -53.11 -15.41
N GLN A 114 19.32 -53.26 -15.07
CA GLN A 114 20.13 -52.22 -14.43
C GLN A 114 20.59 -51.10 -15.40
N ASN A 115 19.65 -50.31 -15.90
CA ASN A 115 19.89 -49.00 -16.54
C ASN A 115 19.31 -47.90 -15.62
N PRO A 116 19.55 -46.59 -15.80
CA PRO A 116 19.01 -45.60 -14.87
C PRO A 116 17.50 -45.45 -15.11
N MET A 117 16.69 -45.95 -14.17
CA MET A 117 15.22 -45.81 -14.07
C MET A 117 14.28 -46.59 -15.06
N PRO A 118 14.57 -47.82 -15.54
CA PRO A 118 13.68 -48.56 -16.45
C PRO A 118 12.37 -49.09 -15.82
N TYR A 119 12.21 -48.93 -14.50
CA TYR A 119 10.98 -49.28 -13.77
C TYR A 119 9.94 -48.16 -13.75
N LEU A 120 10.32 -46.93 -14.13
CA LEU A 120 9.41 -45.78 -14.02
C LEU A 120 8.19 -45.95 -14.92
N SER A 121 8.36 -46.49 -16.14
CA SER A 121 7.23 -46.80 -17.02
C SER A 121 6.29 -47.83 -16.39
N SER A 122 6.81 -48.93 -15.83
CA SER A 122 6.01 -49.95 -15.17
C SER A 122 5.21 -49.40 -13.97
N LEU A 123 5.82 -48.52 -13.17
CA LEU A 123 5.14 -47.89 -12.04
C LEU A 123 4.10 -46.85 -12.48
N GLN A 124 4.34 -46.13 -13.57
CA GLN A 124 3.35 -45.24 -14.19
C GLN A 124 2.17 -46.03 -14.77
N GLU A 125 2.44 -47.18 -15.39
CA GLU A 125 1.41 -48.11 -15.88
C GLU A 125 0.55 -48.69 -14.75
N ILE A 126 1.16 -48.99 -13.60
CA ILE A 126 0.43 -49.38 -12.39
C ILE A 126 -0.41 -48.21 -11.84
N ASN A 127 0.13 -46.99 -11.79
CA ASN A 127 -0.66 -45.82 -11.39
C ASN A 127 -1.83 -45.56 -12.34
N TRP A 128 -1.66 -45.82 -13.64
CA TRP A 128 -2.76 -45.77 -14.59
C TRP A 128 -3.85 -46.80 -14.25
N LEU A 129 -3.46 -48.03 -13.88
CA LEU A 129 -4.43 -49.04 -13.41
C LEU A 129 -5.18 -48.56 -12.16
N PHE A 130 -4.49 -47.99 -11.17
CA PHE A 130 -5.13 -47.43 -9.97
C PHE A 130 -6.21 -46.41 -10.33
N ASN A 131 -5.90 -45.49 -11.24
CA ASN A 131 -6.78 -44.36 -11.54
C ASN A 131 -7.85 -44.62 -12.60
N ASN A 132 -7.79 -45.74 -13.34
CA ASN A 132 -8.72 -46.00 -14.44
C ASN A 132 -9.45 -47.34 -14.31
N VAL A 133 -8.85 -48.33 -13.65
CA VAL A 133 -9.42 -49.67 -13.51
C VAL A 133 -9.84 -49.93 -12.07
N ILE A 134 -8.99 -49.58 -11.11
CA ILE A 134 -9.12 -49.90 -9.67
C ILE A 134 -9.75 -48.71 -8.92
N GLU A 135 -10.66 -47.99 -9.57
CA GLU A 135 -11.38 -46.87 -8.96
C GLU A 135 -12.73 -47.31 -8.39
N ALA A 136 -13.25 -46.54 -7.42
CA ALA A 136 -14.51 -46.81 -6.75
C ALA A 136 -15.70 -46.99 -7.71
N GLY A 137 -15.71 -46.22 -8.81
CA GLY A 137 -16.76 -46.26 -9.83
C GLY A 137 -16.85 -47.60 -10.57
N ASN A 138 -15.77 -48.38 -10.61
CA ASN A 138 -15.68 -49.62 -11.36
C ASN A 138 -15.99 -50.86 -10.51
N VAL A 139 -16.24 -50.72 -9.21
CA VAL A 139 -16.46 -51.86 -8.31
C VAL A 139 -17.77 -52.58 -8.62
N VAL A 140 -17.68 -53.83 -9.08
CA VAL A 140 -18.84 -54.70 -9.36
C VAL A 140 -18.56 -56.12 -8.88
N GLY A 141 -19.39 -56.62 -7.95
CA GLY A 141 -19.37 -58.03 -7.53
C GLY A 141 -18.06 -58.48 -6.85
N GLY A 142 -17.34 -57.56 -6.19
CA GLY A 142 -16.05 -57.86 -5.55
C GLY A 142 -14.85 -57.86 -6.51
N GLY A 143 -15.03 -57.35 -7.72
CA GLY A 143 -13.98 -57.06 -8.69
C GLY A 143 -14.24 -55.74 -9.41
N TYR A 144 -13.63 -55.56 -10.58
CA TYR A 144 -13.62 -54.30 -11.33
C TYR A 144 -14.21 -54.47 -12.72
N LEU A 145 -15.29 -53.77 -13.04
CA LEU A 145 -15.85 -53.70 -14.38
C LEU A 145 -15.19 -52.55 -15.14
N TYR A 146 -14.36 -52.87 -16.12
CA TYR A 146 -13.73 -51.89 -16.99
C TYR A 146 -13.85 -52.32 -18.46
N ALA A 147 -14.20 -51.37 -19.33
CA ALA A 147 -14.40 -51.61 -20.76
C ALA A 147 -15.29 -52.85 -21.08
N GLY A 148 -16.33 -53.10 -20.27
CA GLY A 148 -17.26 -54.22 -20.45
C GLY A 148 -16.75 -55.59 -19.98
N THR A 149 -15.56 -55.66 -19.37
CA THR A 149 -14.98 -56.88 -18.79
C THR A 149 -14.89 -56.76 -17.28
N THR A 150 -15.33 -57.77 -16.54
CA THR A 150 -15.14 -57.84 -15.09
C THR A 150 -13.82 -58.53 -14.78
N TYR A 151 -12.94 -57.84 -14.09
CA TYR A 151 -11.66 -58.30 -13.60
C TYR A 151 -11.76 -58.65 -12.11
N THR A 152 -11.17 -59.77 -11.73
CA THR A 152 -11.02 -60.21 -10.35
C THR A 152 -9.75 -59.65 -9.74
N LEU A 153 -9.65 -59.64 -8.41
CA LEU A 153 -8.43 -59.24 -7.69
C LEU A 153 -7.20 -60.05 -8.12
N GLY A 154 -7.38 -61.33 -8.43
CA GLY A 154 -6.31 -62.17 -8.95
C GLY A 154 -5.86 -61.78 -10.36
N ASP A 155 -6.76 -61.28 -11.20
CA ASP A 155 -6.40 -60.76 -12.53
C ASP A 155 -5.54 -59.50 -12.41
N VAL A 156 -5.94 -58.58 -11.53
CA VAL A 156 -5.23 -57.31 -11.30
C VAL A 156 -3.85 -57.55 -10.69
N GLN A 157 -3.75 -58.40 -9.64
CA GLN A 157 -2.46 -58.72 -9.05
C GLN A 157 -1.50 -59.40 -10.03
N LEU A 158 -2.02 -60.30 -10.87
CA LEU A 158 -1.23 -60.96 -11.89
C LEU A 158 -0.71 -59.94 -12.91
N ALA A 159 -1.55 -59.02 -13.37
CA ALA A 159 -1.14 -57.94 -14.26
C ALA A 159 -0.04 -57.05 -13.65
N ILE A 160 -0.14 -56.70 -12.36
CA ILE A 160 0.90 -55.93 -11.65
C ILE A 160 2.25 -56.67 -11.67
N TRP A 161 2.29 -57.99 -11.45
CA TRP A 161 3.53 -58.76 -11.55
C TRP A 161 4.08 -58.83 -12.97
N GLN A 162 3.21 -58.86 -13.99
CA GLN A 162 3.62 -58.83 -15.39
C GLN A 162 4.25 -57.47 -15.76
N LEU A 163 3.62 -56.36 -15.35
CA LEU A 163 4.13 -55.01 -15.58
C LEU A 163 5.49 -54.77 -14.94
N LEU A 164 5.76 -55.40 -13.79
CA LEU A 164 7.05 -55.34 -13.10
C LEU A 164 8.11 -56.32 -13.65
N ASP A 165 7.80 -57.04 -14.72
CA ASP A 165 8.63 -58.10 -15.33
C ASP A 165 9.14 -59.11 -14.30
N ASP A 166 8.26 -59.54 -13.38
CA ASP A 166 8.63 -60.53 -12.38
C ASP A 166 8.58 -61.97 -12.94
N THR A 167 9.37 -62.86 -12.35
CA THR A 167 9.35 -64.29 -12.67
C THR A 167 8.14 -64.97 -12.03
N ILE A 168 7.03 -65.03 -12.76
CA ILE A 168 5.77 -65.62 -12.27
C ILE A 168 5.89 -67.16 -12.23
N THR A 169 5.93 -67.71 -11.02
CA THR A 169 5.98 -69.16 -10.80
C THR A 169 4.59 -69.76 -10.59
N SER A 170 4.44 -71.07 -10.80
CA SER A 170 3.21 -71.81 -10.48
C SER A 170 2.84 -71.75 -8.99
N ALA A 171 3.83 -71.60 -8.11
CA ALA A 171 3.59 -71.40 -6.68
C ALA A 171 2.99 -70.02 -6.39
N ALA A 172 3.45 -68.97 -7.09
CA ALA A 172 2.92 -67.62 -6.95
C ALA A 172 1.47 -67.54 -7.43
N THR A 173 1.15 -68.12 -8.60
CA THR A 173 -0.22 -68.09 -9.13
C THR A 173 -1.21 -68.93 -8.31
N ALA A 174 -0.75 -69.97 -7.63
CA ALA A 174 -1.57 -70.74 -6.69
C ALA A 174 -2.08 -69.89 -5.51
N SER A 175 -1.41 -68.77 -5.22
CA SER A 175 -1.81 -67.84 -4.16
C SER A 175 -2.82 -66.78 -4.61
N LEU A 176 -3.11 -66.63 -5.92
CA LEU A 176 -3.92 -65.54 -6.48
C LEU A 176 -5.42 -65.62 -6.16
N GLY A 177 -5.94 -66.78 -5.78
CA GLY A 177 -7.39 -67.01 -5.70
C GLY A 177 -7.99 -67.19 -7.09
N SER A 178 -9.17 -66.60 -7.35
CA SER A 178 -9.76 -66.60 -8.69
C SER A 178 -9.00 -65.65 -9.61
N TYR A 179 -8.56 -66.15 -10.76
CA TYR A 179 -7.94 -65.36 -11.83
C TYR A 179 -8.10 -66.06 -13.19
N ASP A 180 -7.88 -65.31 -14.27
CA ASP A 180 -7.82 -65.74 -15.66
C ASP A 180 -6.63 -65.05 -16.35
N GLN A 181 -5.71 -65.85 -16.91
CA GLN A 181 -4.51 -65.34 -17.56
C GLN A 181 -4.82 -64.42 -18.75
N GLY A 182 -5.88 -64.72 -19.51
CA GLY A 182 -6.27 -63.91 -20.66
C GLY A 182 -6.70 -62.50 -20.24
N ARG A 183 -7.48 -62.40 -19.15
CA ARG A 183 -7.88 -61.10 -18.58
C ARG A 183 -6.71 -60.34 -17.96
N ALA A 184 -5.79 -61.02 -17.27
CA ALA A 184 -4.59 -60.37 -16.75
C ALA A 184 -3.71 -59.79 -17.88
N ASN A 185 -3.49 -60.55 -18.95
CA ASN A 185 -2.78 -60.07 -20.14
C ASN A 185 -3.49 -58.88 -20.82
N GLN A 186 -4.82 -58.82 -20.75
CA GLN A 186 -5.59 -57.68 -21.26
C GLN A 186 -5.34 -56.42 -20.42
N LEU A 187 -5.32 -56.55 -19.09
CA LEU A 187 -5.01 -55.42 -18.19
C LEU A 187 -3.58 -54.92 -18.40
N GLU A 188 -2.61 -55.82 -18.50
CA GLU A 188 -1.23 -55.49 -18.83
C GLU A 188 -1.15 -54.71 -20.14
N ALA A 189 -1.78 -55.22 -21.21
CA ALA A 189 -1.77 -54.55 -22.51
C ALA A 189 -2.46 -53.17 -22.48
N LEU A 190 -3.54 -53.01 -21.72
CA LEU A 190 -4.21 -51.73 -21.52
C LEU A 190 -3.33 -50.73 -20.76
N ALA A 191 -2.69 -51.18 -19.70
CA ALA A 191 -1.79 -50.36 -18.89
C ALA A 191 -0.57 -49.93 -19.71
N VAL A 192 0.10 -50.83 -20.42
CA VAL A 192 1.23 -50.48 -21.32
C VAL A 192 0.80 -49.50 -22.42
N ALA A 193 -0.39 -49.67 -22.98
CA ALA A 193 -0.86 -48.82 -24.07
C ALA A 193 -1.22 -47.39 -23.64
N ASN A 194 -1.66 -47.20 -22.39
CA ASN A 194 -2.23 -45.92 -21.92
C ASN A 194 -1.50 -45.30 -20.73
N GLY A 195 -0.70 -46.09 -20.02
CA GLY A 195 -0.04 -45.73 -18.77
C GLY A 195 1.40 -45.26 -18.93
N ALA A 196 1.98 -45.39 -20.12
CA ALA A 196 3.30 -44.82 -20.40
C ALA A 196 3.28 -43.30 -20.20
N ASN A 197 4.13 -42.78 -19.32
CA ASN A 197 4.15 -41.38 -18.88
C ASN A 197 2.88 -40.92 -18.15
N PHE A 198 2.06 -41.83 -17.63
CA PHE A 198 0.92 -41.45 -16.81
C PHE A 198 1.40 -40.76 -15.53
N VAL A 199 0.86 -39.59 -15.29
CA VAL A 199 1.20 -38.74 -14.15
C VAL A 199 -0.07 -38.44 -13.37
N SER A 200 -0.13 -38.92 -12.12
CA SER A 200 -1.27 -38.69 -11.25
C SER A 200 -1.40 -37.21 -10.88
N GLN A 201 -2.61 -36.69 -10.97
CA GLN A 201 -2.94 -35.32 -10.55
C GLN A 201 -3.38 -35.29 -9.09
N ALA A 202 -3.57 -34.10 -8.53
CA ALA A 202 -4.25 -33.96 -7.24
C ALA A 202 -5.64 -34.63 -7.29
N GLY A 203 -6.04 -35.28 -6.21
CA GLY A 203 -7.30 -36.03 -6.16
C GLY A 203 -7.22 -37.42 -6.81
N GLN A 204 -6.09 -37.79 -7.41
CA GLN A 204 -5.84 -39.13 -7.97
C GLN A 204 -4.99 -39.97 -7.02
N ASP A 205 -4.97 -41.27 -7.27
CA ASP A 205 -4.25 -42.26 -6.48
C ASP A 205 -2.81 -42.40 -6.99
N ILE A 206 -1.84 -42.36 -6.07
CA ILE A 206 -0.43 -42.60 -6.35
C ILE A 206 0.02 -43.88 -5.66
N GLY A 207 0.85 -44.67 -6.34
CA GLY A 207 1.53 -45.81 -5.75
C GLY A 207 2.59 -45.38 -4.74
N VAL A 208 2.45 -45.80 -3.49
CA VAL A 208 3.52 -45.70 -2.48
C VAL A 208 4.05 -47.09 -2.15
N ILE A 209 5.35 -47.28 -2.29
CA ILE A 209 6.02 -48.56 -2.09
C ILE A 209 6.56 -48.64 -0.66
N LEU A 210 6.16 -49.70 0.05
CA LEU A 210 6.62 -50.05 1.38
C LEU A 210 7.55 -51.26 1.29
N SER A 211 8.80 -51.09 1.71
CA SER A 211 9.83 -52.15 1.69
C SER A 211 10.26 -52.58 3.10
N PRO A 212 9.76 -53.71 3.63
CA PRO A 212 10.16 -54.23 4.94
C PRO A 212 11.58 -54.80 4.91
N GLY A 213 12.49 -54.23 5.70
CA GLY A 213 13.91 -54.62 5.70
C GLY A 213 14.79 -53.82 4.74
N GLY A 214 14.31 -52.67 4.26
CA GLY A 214 15.12 -51.69 3.52
C GLY A 214 15.29 -52.02 2.04
N THR A 215 16.50 -51.87 1.51
CA THR A 215 16.79 -52.09 0.07
C THR A 215 16.80 -53.57 -0.34
N GLN A 216 16.84 -54.48 0.63
CA GLN A 216 16.77 -55.93 0.42
C GLN A 216 15.62 -56.48 1.27
N PRO A 217 14.39 -56.48 0.73
CA PRO A 217 13.22 -56.75 1.54
C PRO A 217 13.25 -58.17 2.12
N THR A 218 13.09 -58.27 3.43
CA THR A 218 13.00 -59.56 4.15
C THR A 218 11.61 -60.18 3.94
N TYR A 219 10.58 -59.33 3.88
CA TYR A 219 9.19 -59.69 3.65
C TYR A 219 8.67 -59.07 2.38
N GLN A 220 7.46 -59.42 1.95
CA GLN A 220 6.90 -58.97 0.70
C GLN A 220 6.86 -57.42 0.59
N PRO A 221 7.62 -56.78 -0.32
CA PRO A 221 7.42 -55.36 -0.60
C PRO A 221 6.02 -55.13 -1.18
N THR A 222 5.41 -54.01 -0.82
CA THR A 222 4.00 -53.71 -1.04
C THR A 222 3.87 -52.38 -1.74
N ILE A 223 3.00 -52.28 -2.74
CA ILE A 223 2.57 -50.99 -3.28
C ILE A 223 1.17 -50.72 -2.75
N ILE A 224 0.98 -49.57 -2.10
CA ILE A 224 -0.30 -49.10 -1.59
C ILE A 224 -0.83 -47.97 -2.46
N GLU A 225 -2.15 -47.88 -2.55
CA GLU A 225 -2.86 -46.79 -3.23
C GLU A 225 -3.05 -45.64 -2.24
N VAL A 226 -2.43 -44.50 -2.51
CA VAL A 226 -2.55 -43.30 -1.67
C VAL A 226 -3.33 -42.24 -2.42
N LYS A 227 -4.53 -41.93 -1.93
CA LYS A 227 -5.35 -40.86 -2.48
C LYS A 227 -4.73 -39.51 -2.15
N THR A 228 -4.35 -38.76 -3.18
CA THR A 228 -3.67 -37.47 -3.04
C THR A 228 -4.67 -36.31 -2.96
N ALA A 229 -4.17 -35.16 -2.53
CA ALA A 229 -4.90 -33.89 -2.51
C ALA A 229 -4.15 -32.80 -3.28
N GLY A 230 -4.74 -31.63 -3.40
CA GLY A 230 -4.12 -30.43 -3.95
C GLY A 230 -4.65 -29.16 -3.28
N ILE A 231 -3.86 -28.10 -3.37
CA ILE A 231 -4.15 -26.80 -2.76
C ILE A 231 -3.62 -25.68 -3.65
N GLY A 232 -4.39 -24.62 -3.82
CA GLY A 232 -4.00 -23.47 -4.62
C GLY A 232 -5.17 -22.52 -4.86
N ASP A 233 -4.98 -21.65 -5.86
CA ASP A 233 -5.96 -20.87 -6.63
C ASP A 233 -5.22 -19.62 -7.11
N THR A 234 -5.54 -18.42 -6.60
CA THR A 234 -5.10 -17.17 -7.22
C THR A 234 -4.46 -16.19 -6.23
N VAL A 235 -3.32 -15.60 -6.63
CA VAL A 235 -2.84 -14.33 -6.04
C VAL A 235 -3.30 -13.20 -6.94
N PHE A 236 -4.04 -12.23 -6.39
CA PHE A 236 -4.69 -11.18 -7.19
C PHE A 236 -4.56 -9.79 -6.58
N PHE A 237 -4.67 -8.80 -7.46
CA PHE A 237 -4.76 -7.39 -7.12
C PHE A 237 -6.23 -6.99 -7.02
N ASP A 238 -6.74 -6.85 -5.80
CA ASP A 238 -8.14 -6.54 -5.47
C ASP A 238 -8.47 -5.07 -5.78
N ARG A 239 -8.52 -4.74 -7.09
CA ARG A 239 -8.64 -3.36 -7.58
C ARG A 239 -9.95 -2.72 -7.20
N ASN A 240 -11.01 -3.51 -7.17
CA ASN A 240 -12.36 -3.03 -6.92
C ASN A 240 -12.81 -3.18 -5.45
N SER A 241 -11.94 -3.67 -4.56
CA SER A 241 -12.20 -3.88 -3.14
C SER A 241 -13.39 -4.80 -2.85
N ASN A 242 -13.67 -5.77 -3.73
CA ASN A 242 -14.74 -6.76 -3.54
C ASN A 242 -14.25 -8.03 -2.83
N SER A 243 -12.94 -8.14 -2.57
CA SER A 243 -12.30 -9.27 -1.92
C SER A 243 -12.44 -10.61 -2.67
N LEU A 244 -12.64 -10.56 -3.99
CA LEU A 244 -12.77 -11.74 -4.85
C LEU A 244 -11.84 -11.59 -6.06
N PRO A 245 -11.20 -12.67 -6.53
CA PRO A 245 -10.44 -12.61 -7.76
C PRO A 245 -11.37 -12.39 -8.96
N ASP A 246 -11.15 -11.30 -9.69
CA ASP A 246 -11.83 -11.02 -10.95
C ASP A 246 -10.92 -11.21 -12.18
N SER A 247 -11.53 -11.36 -13.35
CA SER A 247 -10.83 -11.45 -14.63
C SER A 247 -9.91 -10.24 -14.85
N GLY A 248 -8.59 -10.49 -14.92
CA GLY A 248 -7.57 -9.46 -15.15
C GLY A 248 -6.93 -8.86 -13.89
N GLU A 249 -7.30 -9.37 -12.71
CA GLU A 249 -6.70 -8.98 -11.42
C GLU A 249 -5.54 -9.87 -10.99
N GLY A 250 -5.41 -11.08 -11.55
CA GLY A 250 -4.36 -12.03 -11.18
C GLY A 250 -2.93 -11.49 -11.37
N MET A 251 -2.09 -11.69 -10.36
CA MET A 251 -0.71 -11.19 -10.30
C MET A 251 0.28 -12.29 -10.66
N ASN A 252 0.89 -12.21 -11.84
CA ASN A 252 1.93 -13.16 -12.28
C ASN A 252 3.32 -12.86 -11.68
N GLY A 253 4.17 -13.87 -11.59
CA GLY A 253 5.56 -13.71 -11.15
C GLY A 253 5.74 -13.68 -9.64
N VAL A 254 4.67 -13.83 -8.87
CA VAL A 254 4.68 -13.87 -7.41
C VAL A 254 5.08 -15.26 -6.95
N THR A 255 6.04 -15.36 -6.04
CA THR A 255 6.45 -16.63 -5.47
C THR A 255 5.52 -17.03 -4.35
N VAL A 256 5.03 -18.27 -4.40
CA VAL A 256 4.22 -18.89 -3.34
C VAL A 256 4.97 -20.11 -2.84
N ASN A 257 5.08 -20.24 -1.52
CA ASN A 257 5.75 -21.35 -0.85
C ASN A 257 4.71 -22.24 -0.17
N LEU A 258 4.93 -23.54 -0.23
CA LEU A 258 4.19 -24.52 0.55
C LEU A 258 5.08 -25.03 1.68
N LEU A 259 4.59 -24.91 2.90
CA LEU A 259 5.22 -25.45 4.09
C LEU A 259 4.37 -26.60 4.65
N ALA A 260 5.03 -27.58 5.26
CA ALA A 260 4.35 -28.65 5.97
C ALA A 260 5.12 -29.04 7.24
N ASP A 261 4.39 -29.54 8.23
CA ASP A 261 4.94 -30.23 9.39
C ASP A 261 5.13 -31.72 9.05
N VAL A 262 6.24 -32.04 8.39
CA VAL A 262 6.51 -33.40 7.87
C VAL A 262 7.02 -34.38 8.93
N ASP A 263 7.38 -33.90 10.12
CA ASP A 263 7.88 -34.75 11.22
C ASP A 263 6.93 -34.83 12.42
N GLY A 264 5.78 -34.14 12.36
CA GLY A 264 4.78 -34.15 13.43
C GLY A 264 5.27 -33.48 14.71
N SER A 265 6.27 -32.60 14.61
CA SER A 265 6.84 -31.91 15.78
C SER A 265 5.96 -30.74 16.28
N GLY A 266 4.90 -30.41 15.54
CA GLY A 266 3.90 -29.41 15.90
C GLY A 266 4.19 -28.02 15.31
N PRO A 267 3.58 -26.95 15.85
CA PRO A 267 3.53 -25.62 15.21
C PRO A 267 4.88 -24.95 14.90
N GLY A 268 5.98 -25.43 15.49
CA GLY A 268 7.34 -24.94 15.23
C GLY A 268 8.14 -25.75 14.19
N GLY A 269 7.54 -26.80 13.61
CA GLY A 269 8.18 -27.76 12.70
C GLY A 269 7.99 -27.51 11.20
N PHE A 270 7.30 -26.43 10.82
CA PHE A 270 7.03 -26.15 9.41
C PHE A 270 8.32 -25.87 8.63
N VAL A 271 8.52 -26.64 7.56
CA VAL A 271 9.61 -26.44 6.59
C VAL A 271 9.03 -26.23 5.20
N VAL A 272 9.69 -25.40 4.39
CA VAL A 272 9.34 -25.22 2.98
C VAL A 272 9.59 -26.53 2.25
N ILE A 273 8.53 -27.14 1.73
CA ILE A 273 8.57 -28.39 0.95
C ILE A 273 8.33 -28.17 -0.54
N GLY A 274 7.86 -26.97 -0.91
CA GLY A 274 7.53 -26.60 -2.26
C GLY A 274 7.55 -25.10 -2.48
N SER A 275 7.82 -24.70 -3.70
CA SER A 275 7.71 -23.32 -4.14
C SER A 275 7.27 -23.30 -5.60
N THR A 276 6.42 -22.35 -5.96
CA THR A 276 5.95 -22.10 -7.32
C THR A 276 5.86 -20.60 -7.57
N VAL A 277 5.72 -20.23 -8.83
CA VAL A 277 5.54 -18.85 -9.25
C VAL A 277 4.18 -18.73 -9.93
N THR A 278 3.41 -17.73 -9.53
CA THR A 278 2.08 -17.48 -10.10
C THR A 278 2.18 -17.19 -11.59
N GLY A 279 1.20 -17.68 -12.33
CA GLY A 279 1.20 -17.60 -13.78
C GLY A 279 -0.19 -17.74 -14.37
N ASP A 280 -0.22 -18.16 -15.63
CA ASP A 280 -1.45 -18.55 -16.32
C ASP A 280 -1.91 -19.93 -15.84
N ASN A 281 -3.22 -20.14 -15.68
CA ASN A 281 -3.76 -21.46 -15.35
C ASN A 281 -3.55 -22.44 -16.51
N PRO A 282 -2.76 -23.51 -16.35
CA PRO A 282 -2.49 -24.45 -17.43
C PRO A 282 -3.69 -25.35 -17.78
N ASP A 283 -4.70 -25.43 -16.90
CA ASP A 283 -5.85 -26.33 -17.06
C ASP A 283 -7.01 -25.71 -17.84
N THR A 284 -6.92 -24.41 -18.15
CA THR A 284 -7.93 -23.69 -18.93
C THR A 284 -7.31 -23.13 -20.22
N SER A 285 -8.16 -22.86 -21.22
CA SER A 285 -7.72 -22.19 -22.46
C SER A 285 -7.82 -20.67 -22.37
N ASP A 286 -8.46 -20.17 -21.32
CA ASP A 286 -8.62 -18.75 -21.05
C ASP A 286 -7.39 -18.25 -20.28
N VAL A 287 -7.04 -16.97 -20.45
CA VAL A 287 -5.89 -16.41 -19.74
C VAL A 287 -6.32 -16.05 -18.32
N GLU A 288 -5.91 -16.87 -17.36
CA GLU A 288 -6.22 -16.76 -15.94
C GLU A 288 -4.91 -16.51 -15.18
N THR A 289 -4.52 -15.23 -15.09
CA THR A 289 -3.27 -14.84 -14.42
C THR A 289 -3.35 -15.00 -12.91
N GLY A 290 -2.21 -15.00 -12.23
CA GLY A 290 -2.14 -15.12 -10.77
C GLY A 290 -2.30 -16.55 -10.24
N TYR A 291 -2.51 -17.53 -11.12
CA TYR A 291 -2.75 -18.91 -10.74
C TYR A 291 -1.53 -19.56 -10.12
N TYR A 292 -1.72 -20.30 -9.04
CA TYR A 292 -0.73 -21.21 -8.48
C TYR A 292 -1.39 -22.47 -7.94
N PHE A 293 -0.64 -23.58 -7.95
CA PHE A 293 -1.16 -24.85 -7.48
C PHE A 293 -0.06 -25.75 -6.94
N PHE A 294 -0.36 -26.45 -5.84
CA PHE A 294 0.45 -27.52 -5.28
C PHE A 294 -0.37 -28.80 -5.26
N GLY A 295 0.11 -29.81 -5.98
CA GLY A 295 -0.50 -31.13 -6.01
C GLY A 295 0.21 -32.02 -7.03
N PRO A 296 0.28 -33.34 -6.81
CA PRO A 296 -0.35 -34.09 -5.71
C PRO A 296 0.33 -33.89 -4.36
N LEU A 297 -0.44 -33.87 -3.28
CA LEU A 297 0.00 -33.78 -1.88
C LEU A 297 -0.54 -34.97 -1.07
N LEU A 298 0.13 -35.30 0.03
CA LEU A 298 -0.42 -36.23 1.02
C LEU A 298 -1.51 -35.52 1.84
N ALA A 299 -2.63 -36.17 2.09
CA ALA A 299 -3.69 -35.58 2.94
C ALA A 299 -3.72 -36.19 4.37
N GLY A 300 -2.93 -37.24 4.63
CA GLY A 300 -3.09 -38.09 5.82
C GLY A 300 -4.28 -39.07 5.67
N PRO A 301 -4.56 -39.90 6.68
CA PRO A 301 -5.67 -40.88 6.62
C PRO A 301 -7.07 -40.26 6.69
N ASN A 302 -8.05 -41.01 6.17
CA ASN A 302 -9.49 -40.74 6.34
C ASN A 302 -9.98 -40.68 7.82
N ALA A 303 -9.14 -41.02 8.82
CA ALA A 303 -9.54 -41.12 10.23
C ALA A 303 -8.45 -40.74 11.27
N GLY A 304 -7.39 -40.02 10.88
CA GLY A 304 -6.29 -39.57 11.76
C GLY A 304 -6.00 -38.06 11.63
N PRO A 305 -5.03 -37.49 12.36
CA PRO A 305 -4.68 -36.09 12.20
C PRO A 305 -4.09 -35.89 10.79
N GLY A 306 -4.83 -35.22 9.91
CA GLY A 306 -4.37 -34.90 8.56
C GLY A 306 -3.09 -34.06 8.58
N ILE A 307 -2.43 -33.96 7.42
CA ILE A 307 -1.22 -33.14 7.30
C ILE A 307 -1.63 -31.68 7.28
N THR A 308 -1.04 -30.88 8.17
CA THR A 308 -1.22 -29.44 8.16
C THR A 308 -0.24 -28.82 7.16
N TYR A 309 -0.79 -28.16 6.16
CA TYR A 309 -0.07 -27.36 5.18
C TYR A 309 -0.20 -25.89 5.51
N LYS A 310 0.82 -25.11 5.16
CA LYS A 310 0.73 -23.66 5.10
C LYS A 310 1.08 -23.18 3.70
N VAL A 311 0.22 -22.34 3.15
CA VAL A 311 0.52 -21.59 1.94
C VAL A 311 1.03 -20.23 2.36
N GLN A 312 2.14 -19.79 1.78
CA GLN A 312 2.74 -18.50 2.09
C GLN A 312 3.06 -17.77 0.79
N VAL A 313 2.51 -16.57 0.63
CA VAL A 313 2.93 -15.67 -0.44
C VAL A 313 4.21 -14.96 -0.02
N ASP A 314 5.26 -15.05 -0.83
CA ASP A 314 6.49 -14.28 -0.63
C ASP A 314 6.26 -12.84 -1.09
N THR A 315 5.86 -11.99 -0.14
CA THR A 315 5.53 -10.58 -0.40
C THR A 315 6.69 -9.76 -0.97
N THR A 316 7.94 -10.24 -0.86
CA THR A 316 9.10 -9.57 -1.47
C THR A 316 9.15 -9.72 -2.99
N THR A 317 8.36 -10.63 -3.54
CA THR A 317 8.26 -10.90 -4.98
C THR A 317 7.04 -10.25 -5.64
N LEU A 318 6.21 -9.54 -4.86
CA LEU A 318 5.18 -8.67 -5.41
C LEU A 318 5.86 -7.54 -6.19
N THR A 319 5.45 -7.34 -7.45
CA THR A 319 6.08 -6.35 -8.33
C THR A 319 5.61 -4.94 -7.99
N GLY A 320 6.29 -4.28 -7.05
CA GLY A 320 5.97 -2.93 -6.58
C GLY A 320 6.28 -2.77 -5.10
N VAL A 321 6.29 -1.53 -4.62
CA VAL A 321 6.26 -1.23 -3.18
C VAL A 321 4.80 -0.95 -2.78
N GLY A 322 4.46 -1.08 -1.49
CA GLY A 322 3.16 -0.63 -0.97
C GLY A 322 1.99 -1.61 -1.03
N PHE A 323 2.18 -2.87 -1.44
CA PHE A 323 1.09 -3.85 -1.40
C PHE A 323 0.74 -4.23 0.04
N VAL A 324 -0.53 -4.05 0.39
CA VAL A 324 -1.14 -4.45 1.65
C VAL A 324 -2.05 -5.64 1.39
N ASN A 325 -1.89 -6.72 2.16
CA ASN A 325 -2.76 -7.88 2.07
C ASN A 325 -4.18 -7.54 2.57
N THR A 326 -5.18 -7.79 1.73
CA THR A 326 -6.59 -7.49 2.00
C THR A 326 -7.45 -8.74 2.11
N VAL A 327 -7.04 -9.82 1.46
CA VAL A 327 -7.73 -11.11 1.50
C VAL A 327 -6.72 -12.19 1.86
N ASP A 328 -7.06 -12.93 2.91
CA ASP A 328 -6.32 -14.11 3.36
C ASP A 328 -7.35 -15.22 3.66
N PRO A 329 -7.18 -16.45 3.13
CA PRO A 329 -8.15 -17.53 3.29
C PRO A 329 -8.50 -17.89 4.74
N ASP A 330 -7.52 -17.82 5.66
CA ASP A 330 -7.75 -18.16 7.07
C ASP A 330 -7.98 -16.92 7.98
N GLY A 331 -7.93 -15.73 7.37
CA GLY A 331 -8.03 -14.43 8.03
C GLY A 331 -6.66 -13.88 8.44
N GLY A 332 -6.61 -12.88 9.33
CA GLY A 332 -5.35 -12.37 9.88
C GLY A 332 -4.53 -11.43 8.97
N ASN A 333 -4.73 -11.47 7.65
CA ASN A 333 -4.03 -10.66 6.64
C ASN A 333 -2.49 -10.70 6.79
N ASP A 334 -1.92 -11.87 6.99
CA ASP A 334 -0.48 -12.08 7.16
C ASP A 334 0.18 -12.76 5.96
N SER A 335 -0.53 -12.83 4.83
CA SER A 335 -0.09 -13.45 3.57
C SER A 335 0.21 -14.95 3.73
N MET A 336 -0.46 -15.59 4.69
CA MET A 336 -0.26 -16.99 5.03
C MET A 336 -1.57 -17.65 5.44
N SER A 337 -1.88 -18.79 4.82
CA SER A 337 -3.02 -19.61 5.23
C SER A 337 -2.56 -20.96 5.78
N THR A 338 -3.34 -21.54 6.69
CA THR A 338 -3.11 -22.88 7.26
C THR A 338 -4.28 -23.81 6.98
N GLU A 339 -4.01 -24.95 6.34
CA GLU A 339 -5.04 -25.90 5.91
C GLU A 339 -4.70 -27.34 6.28
N VAL A 340 -5.74 -28.14 6.55
CA VAL A 340 -5.62 -29.59 6.70
C VAL A 340 -6.40 -30.23 5.57
N LEU A 341 -5.70 -30.86 4.63
CA LEU A 341 -6.32 -31.47 3.46
C LEU A 341 -6.93 -32.82 3.78
N THR A 342 -8.02 -33.16 3.10
CA THR A 342 -8.65 -34.48 3.14
C THR A 342 -8.31 -35.30 1.88
N PRO A 343 -8.25 -36.65 1.95
CA PRO A 343 -7.90 -37.45 0.77
C PRO A 343 -8.88 -37.24 -0.39
N GLY A 344 -8.34 -36.89 -1.56
CA GLY A 344 -9.13 -36.60 -2.76
C GLY A 344 -9.50 -35.13 -2.94
N GLU A 345 -9.22 -34.28 -1.94
CA GLU A 345 -9.57 -32.85 -1.97
C GLU A 345 -8.67 -32.07 -2.92
N VAL A 346 -9.29 -31.18 -3.70
CA VAL A 346 -8.60 -30.14 -4.45
C VAL A 346 -9.12 -28.81 -3.93
N ASN A 347 -8.40 -28.24 -2.96
CA ASN A 347 -8.79 -27.00 -2.29
C ASN A 347 -8.32 -25.80 -3.11
N LEU A 348 -9.24 -25.25 -3.90
CA LEU A 348 -9.08 -24.04 -4.70
C LEU A 348 -9.72 -22.83 -4.01
N LEU A 349 -9.57 -22.70 -2.69
CA LEU A 349 -10.07 -21.56 -1.94
C LEU A 349 -8.93 -20.72 -1.36
N GLN A 350 -7.70 -20.95 -1.84
CA GLN A 350 -6.52 -20.29 -1.30
C GLN A 350 -6.23 -19.02 -2.09
N ASP A 351 -7.16 -18.08 -2.02
CA ASP A 351 -7.04 -16.81 -2.71
C ASP A 351 -6.37 -15.74 -1.83
N PHE A 352 -5.30 -15.12 -2.34
CA PHE A 352 -4.60 -14.03 -1.65
C PHE A 352 -4.76 -12.72 -2.41
N GLY A 353 -5.46 -11.77 -1.81
CA GLY A 353 -5.76 -10.46 -2.38
C GLY A 353 -4.86 -9.38 -1.80
N TYR A 354 -4.40 -8.46 -2.66
CA TYR A 354 -3.57 -7.33 -2.28
C TYR A 354 -4.13 -6.03 -2.83
N GLN A 355 -3.80 -4.91 -2.17
CA GLN A 355 -4.10 -3.56 -2.64
C GLN A 355 -2.89 -2.64 -2.50
N LEU A 356 -2.77 -1.68 -3.41
CA LEU A 356 -1.90 -0.52 -3.21
C LEU A 356 -2.70 0.57 -2.51
N ARG A 357 -2.04 1.28 -1.60
CA ARG A 357 -2.63 2.39 -0.85
C ARG A 357 -1.65 3.55 -0.83
N ASP A 358 -2.20 4.75 -0.94
CA ASP A 358 -1.50 6.01 -0.72
C ASP A 358 -2.10 6.65 0.56
N PHE A 359 -1.24 6.96 1.52
CA PHE A 359 -1.55 7.42 2.86
C PHE A 359 -1.06 8.84 3.11
N GLY A 360 -1.96 9.78 3.37
CA GLY A 360 -1.55 11.13 3.79
C GLY A 360 -0.79 11.14 5.12
N ASP A 361 0.17 12.04 5.24
CA ASP A 361 1.22 12.06 6.25
C ASP A 361 1.19 13.29 7.19
N LEU A 362 0.09 14.06 7.20
CA LEU A 362 -0.10 15.15 8.15
C LEU A 362 0.15 14.71 9.61
N PRO A 363 0.69 15.61 10.47
CA PRO A 363 1.06 15.28 11.84
C PRO A 363 -0.09 14.66 12.66
N SER A 364 0.05 13.38 13.00
CA SER A 364 -0.99 12.61 13.71
C SER A 364 -1.31 13.14 15.11
N SER A 365 -0.33 13.77 15.79
CA SER A 365 -0.52 14.39 17.11
C SER A 365 -1.47 15.59 17.09
N THR A 366 -1.63 16.22 15.92
CA THR A 366 -2.44 17.44 15.75
C THR A 366 -3.74 17.12 15.05
N TYR A 367 -3.70 16.34 13.96
CA TYR A 367 -4.84 16.09 13.07
C TYR A 367 -5.50 14.71 13.26
N GLY A 368 -5.13 13.97 14.30
CA GLY A 368 -6.00 12.94 14.89
C GLY A 368 -6.13 11.59 14.18
N SER A 369 -5.13 11.10 13.44
CA SER A 369 -5.18 9.70 12.98
C SER A 369 -3.82 8.99 13.03
N VAL A 370 -3.80 7.82 13.67
CA VAL A 370 -2.62 6.92 13.71
C VAL A 370 -2.42 6.21 12.36
N LEU A 371 -3.45 6.21 11.51
CA LEU A 371 -3.44 5.55 10.19
C LEU A 371 -3.61 6.51 9.00
N GLY A 372 -3.74 7.83 9.18
CA GLY A 372 -3.98 8.76 8.07
C GLY A 372 -5.35 8.59 7.40
N ALA A 373 -5.71 9.52 6.50
CA ALA A 373 -6.66 9.19 5.44
C ALA A 373 -5.85 8.53 4.33
N TYR A 374 -6.37 7.44 3.75
CA TYR A 374 -5.71 6.80 2.61
C TYR A 374 -6.64 6.63 1.44
N HIS A 375 -6.05 6.48 0.27
CA HIS A 375 -6.70 6.12 -0.98
C HIS A 375 -6.20 4.75 -1.42
N VAL A 376 -7.10 3.86 -1.83
CA VAL A 376 -6.66 2.70 -2.62
C VAL A 376 -6.19 3.22 -3.98
N ILE A 377 -5.21 2.57 -4.60
CA ILE A 377 -4.74 2.92 -5.95
C ILE A 377 -5.08 1.75 -6.88
N PRO A 378 -6.33 1.63 -7.39
CA PRO A 378 -6.69 0.53 -8.31
C PRO A 378 -5.88 0.57 -9.60
N ASP A 379 -5.57 1.78 -10.04
CA ASP A 379 -4.71 2.09 -11.16
C ASP A 379 -4.13 3.50 -11.01
N GLN A 380 -3.13 3.82 -11.85
CA GLN A 380 -2.39 5.08 -11.85
C GLN A 380 -3.11 6.18 -12.68
N THR A 381 -4.40 6.01 -12.98
CA THR A 381 -5.14 6.87 -13.92
C THR A 381 -5.93 7.98 -13.25
N LEU A 382 -6.15 7.92 -11.94
CA LEU A 382 -6.71 9.00 -11.14
C LEU A 382 -5.69 9.43 -10.08
N ARG A 383 -5.04 10.57 -10.30
CA ARG A 383 -3.90 11.02 -9.48
C ARG A 383 -3.71 12.53 -9.50
N MET A 384 -2.91 13.05 -8.59
CA MET A 384 -2.36 14.40 -8.64
C MET A 384 -0.92 14.32 -9.16
N GLY A 385 -0.41 15.43 -9.71
CA GLY A 385 0.92 15.48 -10.29
C GLY A 385 1.10 14.75 -11.63
N ALA A 386 2.36 14.74 -12.09
CA ALA A 386 2.75 14.15 -13.37
C ALA A 386 3.34 12.73 -13.20
N THR A 387 3.97 12.48 -12.05
CA THR A 387 4.47 11.17 -11.61
C THR A 387 3.31 10.24 -11.29
N ASN A 388 3.59 8.94 -11.25
CA ASN A 388 2.62 7.98 -10.73
C ASN A 388 2.55 8.14 -9.21
N THR A 389 1.35 7.97 -8.65
CA THR A 389 1.13 7.85 -7.22
C THR A 389 2.02 6.71 -6.69
N ASP A 390 2.84 6.97 -5.68
CA ASP A 390 3.55 5.88 -5.03
C ASP A 390 2.63 5.21 -3.99
N ALA A 391 3.13 4.20 -3.28
CA ALA A 391 2.25 3.41 -2.44
C ALA A 391 2.98 2.95 -1.20
N GLU A 392 2.27 2.97 -0.06
CA GLU A 392 2.81 2.66 1.24
C GLU A 392 2.07 1.50 1.88
N VAL A 393 2.84 0.73 2.64
CA VAL A 393 2.30 -0.37 3.45
C VAL A 393 1.60 0.13 4.72
N ALA A 394 1.90 1.36 5.15
CA ALA A 394 1.34 2.01 6.32
C ALA A 394 1.65 3.52 6.33
N ALA A 395 0.74 4.31 6.92
CA ALA A 395 0.91 5.75 7.11
C ALA A 395 2.24 6.13 7.79
N GLN A 396 2.86 7.21 7.29
CA GLN A 396 4.15 7.73 7.79
C GLN A 396 4.04 9.17 8.34
N PRO A 397 3.08 9.52 9.22
CA PRO A 397 2.85 10.91 9.56
C PRO A 397 4.04 11.56 10.28
N ASN A 398 4.42 12.76 9.86
CA ASN A 398 5.53 13.48 10.47
C ASN A 398 5.19 14.95 10.75
N ALA A 399 6.09 15.69 11.42
CA ALA A 399 5.83 17.09 11.80
C ALA A 399 5.90 18.08 10.63
N THR A 400 6.44 17.66 9.48
CA THR A 400 6.67 18.48 8.29
C THR A 400 5.73 18.18 7.14
N ALA A 401 4.90 17.13 7.24
CA ALA A 401 4.16 16.53 6.13
C ALA A 401 5.12 16.20 4.96
N THR A 402 6.09 15.30 5.21
CA THR A 402 7.07 14.81 4.23
C THR A 402 7.50 13.33 4.47
N GLY A 403 6.63 12.52 5.06
CA GLY A 403 6.95 11.26 5.72
C GLY A 403 7.14 10.09 4.76
N ASP A 404 6.22 10.00 3.82
CA ASP A 404 6.18 9.19 2.60
C ASP A 404 7.27 9.59 1.59
N ASP A 405 7.61 10.89 1.46
CA ASP A 405 8.61 11.43 0.51
C ASP A 405 10.00 10.76 0.58
N SER A 406 10.30 10.13 1.72
CA SER A 406 11.63 9.62 2.07
C SER A 406 11.82 8.12 1.83
N THR A 407 10.76 7.40 1.49
CA THR A 407 10.78 5.92 1.45
C THR A 407 11.10 5.35 0.07
N VAL A 408 11.05 6.17 -0.97
CA VAL A 408 11.44 5.83 -2.33
C VAL A 408 12.65 6.66 -2.80
N ALA A 409 13.35 6.17 -3.84
CA ALA A 409 14.59 6.77 -4.32
C ALA A 409 14.42 8.28 -4.63
N PRO A 410 15.45 9.14 -4.47
CA PRO A 410 15.30 10.58 -4.71
C PRO A 410 14.70 10.88 -6.09
N GLY A 411 13.49 11.47 -6.12
CA GLY A 411 12.77 11.86 -7.35
C GLY A 411 11.54 11.01 -7.72
N THR A 412 10.92 10.31 -6.77
CA THR A 412 9.66 9.56 -6.96
C THR A 412 8.52 10.00 -6.04
N ASP A 413 8.72 11.06 -5.24
CA ASP A 413 7.67 11.75 -4.47
C ASP A 413 6.55 12.19 -5.44
N ASP A 414 5.32 11.86 -5.06
CA ASP A 414 4.10 12.14 -5.81
C ASP A 414 3.41 13.42 -5.32
N GLU A 415 3.83 14.01 -4.19
CA GLU A 415 3.48 15.33 -3.62
C GLU A 415 3.92 16.53 -4.48
N THR A 416 3.84 16.37 -5.79
CA THR A 416 4.17 17.36 -6.81
C THR A 416 2.92 17.95 -7.47
N GLY A 417 1.73 17.46 -7.13
CA GLY A 417 0.46 17.88 -7.70
C GLY A 417 0.05 19.29 -7.30
N VAL A 418 0.26 19.70 -6.05
CA VAL A 418 -0.22 21.00 -5.56
C VAL A 418 0.82 22.11 -5.70
N THR A 419 0.46 23.17 -6.44
CA THR A 419 1.19 24.44 -6.43
C THR A 419 0.65 25.36 -5.33
N LEU A 420 1.42 25.53 -4.26
CA LEU A 420 1.08 26.45 -3.17
C LEU A 420 1.06 27.92 -3.63
N PRO A 421 0.07 28.73 -3.18
CA PRO A 421 0.03 30.16 -3.46
C PRO A 421 1.26 30.89 -2.90
N ALA A 422 1.76 31.90 -3.62
CA ALA A 422 2.91 32.70 -3.17
C ALA A 422 2.67 33.44 -1.85
N SER A 423 1.40 33.75 -1.53
CA SER A 423 0.99 34.33 -0.26
C SER A 423 -0.46 33.98 0.04
N ILE A 424 -0.74 33.59 1.27
CA ILE A 424 -2.10 33.38 1.80
C ILE A 424 -2.34 34.49 2.82
N ILE A 425 -3.36 35.30 2.63
CA ILE A 425 -3.62 36.49 3.47
C ILE A 425 -4.97 36.30 4.18
N ALA A 426 -4.98 36.43 5.50
CA ALA A 426 -6.22 36.33 6.27
C ALA A 426 -7.23 37.41 5.85
N GLY A 427 -8.49 37.00 5.65
CA GLY A 427 -9.57 37.84 5.13
C GLY A 427 -9.65 37.95 3.61
N GLN A 428 -8.70 37.36 2.87
CA GLN A 428 -8.66 37.41 1.41
C GLN A 428 -8.92 36.03 0.80
N SER A 429 -9.34 35.99 -0.47
CA SER A 429 -9.46 34.72 -1.19
C SER A 429 -8.08 34.25 -1.69
N THR A 430 -7.84 32.95 -1.63
CA THR A 430 -6.63 32.31 -2.15
C THR A 430 -7.01 31.14 -3.07
N THR A 431 -6.13 30.73 -3.98
CA THR A 431 -6.37 29.61 -4.91
C THR A 431 -5.16 28.70 -5.00
N PHE A 432 -5.36 27.43 -4.69
CA PHE A 432 -4.41 26.36 -4.90
C PHE A 432 -4.65 25.77 -6.30
N ASN A 433 -3.60 25.68 -7.11
CA ASN A 433 -3.69 25.01 -8.40
C ASN A 433 -3.14 23.60 -8.22
N VAL A 434 -3.97 22.60 -8.48
CA VAL A 434 -3.63 21.19 -8.34
C VAL A 434 -3.54 20.59 -9.74
N ASN A 435 -2.37 20.12 -10.14
CA ASN A 435 -2.21 19.34 -11.34
C ASN A 435 -2.86 17.97 -11.12
N VAL A 436 -3.86 17.64 -11.92
CA VAL A 436 -4.61 16.40 -11.79
C VAL A 436 -4.63 15.65 -13.11
N ASN A 437 -4.70 14.33 -13.03
CA ASN A 437 -4.99 13.46 -14.15
C ASN A 437 -6.18 12.57 -13.80
N ASN A 438 -7.27 12.67 -14.56
CA ASN A 438 -8.42 11.78 -14.44
C ASN A 438 -8.66 11.07 -15.78
N SER A 439 -8.30 9.79 -15.85
CA SER A 439 -8.55 8.93 -17.02
C SER A 439 -9.22 7.60 -16.65
N ILE A 440 -9.86 7.54 -15.48
CA ILE A 440 -10.46 6.32 -14.91
C ILE A 440 -11.82 5.96 -15.54
N GLY A 441 -12.31 6.76 -16.49
CA GLY A 441 -13.57 6.51 -17.19
C GLY A 441 -14.81 7.17 -16.54
N SER A 442 -14.65 7.86 -15.41
CA SER A 442 -15.73 8.58 -14.73
C SER A 442 -15.27 9.95 -14.21
N ALA A 443 -16.22 10.83 -13.86
CA ALA A 443 -15.87 12.11 -13.25
C ALA A 443 -15.45 11.90 -11.78
N ALA A 444 -14.45 12.67 -11.35
CA ALA A 444 -13.94 12.66 -9.99
C ALA A 444 -14.18 14.02 -9.33
N THR A 445 -14.00 14.07 -8.01
CA THR A 445 -13.99 15.30 -7.23
C THR A 445 -12.61 15.49 -6.62
N LEU A 446 -12.03 16.66 -6.82
CA LEU A 446 -10.87 17.14 -6.09
C LEU A 446 -11.36 17.87 -4.85
N TYR A 447 -10.85 17.50 -3.70
CA TYR A 447 -11.12 18.07 -2.39
C TYR A 447 -9.85 18.73 -1.87
N GLY A 448 -10.00 19.87 -1.19
CA GLY A 448 -8.93 20.48 -0.41
C GLY A 448 -9.45 20.85 0.96
N PHE A 449 -8.61 20.62 1.96
CA PHE A 449 -8.87 20.90 3.38
C PHE A 449 -7.73 21.76 3.91
N VAL A 450 -8.02 22.83 4.64
CA VAL A 450 -7.02 23.66 5.32
C VAL A 450 -7.52 24.06 6.69
N ASP A 451 -6.79 23.72 7.74
CA ASP A 451 -7.10 24.07 9.13
C ASP A 451 -6.72 25.54 9.36
N TRP A 452 -7.66 26.46 9.15
CA TRP A 452 -7.37 27.89 9.22
C TRP A 452 -7.19 28.37 10.66
N ASN A 453 -7.84 27.71 11.62
CA ASN A 453 -7.94 28.17 13.00
C ASN A 453 -6.96 27.43 13.95
N TYR A 454 -6.24 26.44 13.43
CA TYR A 454 -5.28 25.57 14.12
C TYR A 454 -5.88 24.79 15.30
N ASP A 455 -7.12 24.30 15.16
CA ASP A 455 -7.78 23.51 16.19
C ASP A 455 -7.60 21.99 16.02
N GLY A 456 -6.94 21.56 14.94
CA GLY A 456 -6.60 20.17 14.67
C GLY A 456 -7.70 19.40 13.93
N ASP A 457 -8.75 20.07 13.45
CA ASP A 457 -9.70 19.49 12.51
C ASP A 457 -9.89 20.35 11.24
N PHE A 458 -10.83 19.94 10.38
CA PHE A 458 -11.10 20.57 9.08
C PHE A 458 -12.61 20.80 8.87
N LEU A 459 -13.35 20.93 9.97
CA LEU A 459 -14.80 20.92 9.98
C LEU A 459 -15.41 22.32 9.94
N ASP A 460 -14.60 23.37 10.06
CA ASP A 460 -15.08 24.73 10.12
C ASP A 460 -15.46 25.31 8.75
N ALA A 461 -16.22 26.40 8.81
CA ALA A 461 -16.61 27.14 7.62
C ALA A 461 -15.36 27.68 6.89
N ASN A 462 -15.31 27.44 5.58
CA ASN A 462 -14.23 27.80 4.66
C ASN A 462 -12.96 26.95 4.76
N GLU A 463 -12.94 25.87 5.53
CA GLU A 463 -11.80 24.94 5.58
C GLU A 463 -11.83 23.88 4.49
N THR A 464 -12.97 23.68 3.84
CA THR A 464 -13.11 22.75 2.72
C THR A 464 -13.42 23.49 1.42
N ALA A 465 -12.76 23.09 0.34
CA ALA A 465 -13.11 23.46 -1.04
C ALA A 465 -13.14 22.23 -1.93
N THR A 466 -13.94 22.27 -3.00
CA THR A 466 -14.05 21.16 -3.95
C THR A 466 -14.06 21.66 -5.38
N ALA A 467 -13.51 20.88 -6.31
CA ALA A 467 -13.61 21.10 -7.75
C ALA A 467 -13.98 19.80 -8.47
N ALA A 468 -14.85 19.89 -9.47
CA ALA A 468 -15.18 18.75 -10.31
C ALA A 468 -14.06 18.51 -11.35
N VAL A 469 -13.62 17.27 -11.49
CA VAL A 469 -12.59 16.86 -12.45
C VAL A 469 -13.22 15.88 -13.44
N ALA A 470 -13.48 16.34 -14.66
CA ALA A 470 -14.10 15.50 -15.68
C ALA A 470 -13.19 14.34 -16.12
N ASN A 471 -13.79 13.23 -16.56
CA ASN A 471 -13.04 12.15 -17.21
C ASN A 471 -12.29 12.67 -18.44
N GLY A 472 -11.04 12.26 -18.62
CA GLY A 472 -10.13 12.71 -19.66
C GLY A 472 -9.48 14.07 -19.40
N PHE A 473 -9.73 14.69 -18.24
CA PHE A 473 -9.05 15.93 -17.86
C PHE A 473 -7.62 15.65 -17.38
N SER A 474 -6.67 16.42 -17.91
CA SER A 474 -5.27 16.42 -17.48
C SER A 474 -4.77 17.86 -17.48
N GLY A 475 -4.32 18.35 -16.33
CA GLY A 475 -3.88 19.74 -16.14
C GLY A 475 -4.29 20.30 -14.78
N ASN A 476 -4.24 21.63 -14.64
CA ASN A 476 -4.47 22.26 -13.34
C ASN A 476 -5.96 22.51 -13.08
N ALA A 477 -6.48 21.90 -12.01
CA ALA A 477 -7.76 22.24 -11.39
C ALA A 477 -7.53 23.27 -10.26
N ALA A 478 -8.46 24.20 -10.09
CA ALA A 478 -8.35 25.28 -9.10
C ALA A 478 -9.24 25.00 -7.89
N LEU A 479 -8.66 25.05 -6.69
CA LEU A 479 -9.38 25.08 -5.41
C LEU A 479 -9.27 26.47 -4.80
N THR A 480 -10.39 27.19 -4.78
CA THR A 480 -10.46 28.54 -4.23
C THR A 480 -11.03 28.51 -2.82
N PHE A 481 -10.30 29.10 -1.87
CA PHE A 481 -10.70 29.26 -0.48
C PHE A 481 -10.94 30.73 -0.16
N ASN A 482 -11.86 31.00 0.76
CA ASN A 482 -11.99 32.29 1.43
C ASN A 482 -11.29 32.19 2.78
N VAL A 483 -10.09 32.74 2.90
CA VAL A 483 -9.32 32.64 4.15
C VAL A 483 -10.05 33.46 5.22
N PRO A 484 -10.46 32.85 6.35
CA PRO A 484 -11.14 33.58 7.42
C PRO A 484 -10.32 34.76 7.94
N THR A 485 -10.97 35.85 8.34
CA THR A 485 -10.28 36.99 8.99
C THR A 485 -9.66 36.59 10.33
N GLY A 486 -10.19 35.55 10.98
CA GLY A 486 -9.69 34.99 12.22
C GLY A 486 -8.69 33.84 12.05
N ALA A 487 -8.23 33.57 10.82
CA ALA A 487 -7.24 32.51 10.59
C ALA A 487 -5.95 32.78 11.39
N VAL A 488 -5.34 31.73 11.91
CA VAL A 488 -4.14 31.82 12.72
C VAL A 488 -2.96 32.22 11.84
N VAL A 489 -2.34 33.36 12.17
CA VAL A 489 -1.27 33.96 11.39
C VAL A 489 0.10 33.48 11.88
N GLY A 490 1.00 33.18 10.93
CA GLY A 490 2.42 32.92 11.20
C GLY A 490 2.74 31.53 11.77
N GLN A 491 1.73 30.68 11.95
CA GLN A 491 1.87 29.25 12.28
C GLN A 491 1.80 28.41 11.02
N ASP A 492 2.40 27.22 11.07
CA ASP A 492 2.25 26.22 10.00
C ASP A 492 0.95 25.45 10.24
N LEU A 493 0.05 25.55 9.28
CA LEU A 493 -1.29 24.99 9.30
C LEU A 493 -1.34 23.80 8.33
N GLY A 494 -2.06 22.75 8.72
CA GLY A 494 -2.21 21.56 7.89
C GLY A 494 -3.10 21.84 6.70
N ALA A 495 -2.70 21.33 5.54
CA ALA A 495 -3.50 21.30 4.33
C ALA A 495 -3.47 19.90 3.74
N ARG A 496 -4.63 19.39 3.32
CA ARG A 496 -4.79 18.07 2.71
C ARG A 496 -5.54 18.21 1.39
N PHE A 497 -5.03 17.59 0.34
CA PHE A 497 -5.63 17.54 -0.98
C PHE A 497 -5.96 16.09 -1.31
N ARG A 498 -7.13 15.85 -1.88
CA ARG A 498 -7.60 14.49 -2.16
C ARG A 498 -8.33 14.47 -3.49
N ILE A 499 -8.06 13.48 -4.33
CA ILE A 499 -8.84 13.24 -5.55
C ILE A 499 -9.45 11.85 -5.50
N SER A 500 -10.74 11.73 -5.80
CA SER A 500 -11.42 10.42 -5.84
C SER A 500 -12.74 10.51 -6.60
N THR A 501 -13.25 9.36 -7.03
CA THR A 501 -14.65 9.25 -7.50
C THR A 501 -15.65 9.14 -6.34
N ASP A 502 -15.17 8.89 -5.12
CA ASP A 502 -16.02 8.77 -3.94
C ASP A 502 -16.74 10.08 -3.63
N THR A 503 -18.01 9.96 -3.24
CA THR A 503 -18.83 11.10 -2.84
C THR A 503 -18.72 11.35 -1.34
N GLY A 504 -18.50 12.61 -0.94
CA GLY A 504 -18.55 13.00 0.46
C GLY A 504 -17.31 12.60 1.25
N LEU A 505 -16.13 12.59 0.60
CA LEU A 505 -14.87 12.48 1.31
C LEU A 505 -14.71 13.62 2.32
N THR A 506 -14.26 13.28 3.52
CA THR A 506 -13.83 14.21 4.56
C THR A 506 -12.31 14.32 4.54
N ALA A 507 -11.70 15.03 5.48
CA ALA A 507 -10.24 15.03 5.60
C ALA A 507 -9.68 13.68 6.11
N THR A 508 -10.50 12.79 6.67
CA THR A 508 -10.02 11.66 7.50
C THR A 508 -10.52 10.28 7.10
N ASN A 509 -11.60 10.16 6.34
CA ASN A 509 -12.10 8.85 5.91
C ASN A 509 -11.26 8.27 4.75
N ASN A 510 -11.30 6.96 4.56
CA ASN A 510 -10.58 6.32 3.44
C ASN A 510 -11.38 6.43 2.14
N ALA A 511 -10.67 6.41 1.02
CA ALA A 511 -11.25 6.41 -0.32
C ALA A 511 -10.98 5.09 -1.05
N THR A 512 -11.92 4.68 -1.91
CA THR A 512 -11.82 3.46 -2.73
C THR A 512 -10.92 3.62 -3.96
N ASN A 513 -10.56 4.87 -4.31
CA ASN A 513 -9.60 5.18 -5.35
C ASN A 513 -9.01 6.58 -5.22
N GLY A 514 -7.95 6.81 -5.99
CA GLY A 514 -7.34 8.12 -6.22
C GLY A 514 -6.13 8.34 -5.35
N GLU A 515 -5.96 9.56 -4.86
CA GLU A 515 -4.74 9.99 -4.16
C GLU A 515 -5.02 11.04 -3.08
N VAL A 516 -4.15 11.13 -2.09
CA VAL A 516 -4.08 12.11 -1.01
C VAL A 516 -2.67 12.71 -0.93
N GLU A 517 -2.57 14.04 -0.97
CA GLU A 517 -1.32 14.78 -0.74
C GLU A 517 -1.50 15.72 0.44
N ASP A 518 -0.45 15.92 1.23
CA ASP A 518 -0.46 16.71 2.45
C ASP A 518 0.62 17.80 2.43
N TYR A 519 0.31 18.96 3.01
CA TYR A 519 1.21 20.12 3.02
C TYR A 519 1.05 20.94 4.30
N LEU A 520 2.08 21.75 4.57
CA LEU A 520 2.00 22.83 5.55
C LEU A 520 1.91 24.19 4.85
N VAL A 521 0.94 25.00 5.26
CA VAL A 521 0.71 26.35 4.73
C VAL A 521 0.82 27.39 5.82
N ARG A 522 1.18 28.63 5.45
CA ARG A 522 1.31 29.74 6.41
C ARG A 522 0.49 30.94 5.99
N VAL A 523 -0.37 31.40 6.89
CA VAL A 523 -1.19 32.59 6.70
C VAL A 523 -0.42 33.83 7.13
N LEU A 524 -0.49 34.87 6.30
CA LEU A 524 0.04 36.20 6.54
C LEU A 524 -1.10 37.14 6.97
N PRO A 525 -0.80 38.16 7.79
CA PRO A 525 -1.81 39.13 8.16
C PRO A 525 -2.06 40.10 6.99
N GLU A 526 -3.29 40.58 6.88
CA GLU A 526 -3.63 41.70 5.98
C GLU A 526 -2.96 42.98 6.48
N ARG A 527 -2.23 43.66 5.58
CA ARG A 527 -1.46 44.85 5.92
C ARG A 527 -2.37 46.05 6.21
N ALA A 528 -1.98 46.84 7.20
CA ALA A 528 -2.67 48.06 7.58
C ALA A 528 -2.11 49.29 6.82
N SER A 529 -2.79 50.42 6.96
CA SER A 529 -2.34 51.73 6.49
C SER A 529 -2.74 52.83 7.47
N LEU A 530 -2.02 53.95 7.42
CA LEU A 530 -2.40 55.17 8.12
C LEU A 530 -2.11 56.40 7.27
N GLY A 531 -2.81 57.48 7.56
CA GLY A 531 -2.64 58.74 6.86
C GLY A 531 -3.62 59.79 7.35
N ASP A 532 -3.67 60.88 6.61
CA ASP A 532 -4.75 61.86 6.48
C ASP A 532 -4.10 63.17 6.06
N ARG A 533 -3.92 64.19 6.92
CA ARG A 533 -3.70 65.56 6.43
C ARG A 533 -2.75 66.45 7.24
N LEU A 534 -1.93 67.24 6.52
CA LEU A 534 -1.24 68.43 7.04
C LEU A 534 -1.86 69.70 6.43
N TRP A 535 -2.33 70.63 7.25
CA TRP A 535 -3.03 71.84 6.78
C TRP A 535 -2.56 73.14 7.41
N THR A 536 -2.92 74.25 6.78
CA THR A 536 -2.71 75.60 7.31
C THR A 536 -3.90 76.02 8.16
N ASP A 537 -3.74 75.96 9.48
CA ASP A 537 -4.71 76.47 10.45
C ASP A 537 -4.69 78.01 10.41
N THR A 538 -5.65 78.58 9.68
CA THR A 538 -5.66 80.00 9.34
C THR A 538 -6.31 80.83 10.45
N ASN A 539 -7.23 80.22 11.20
CA ASN A 539 -7.95 80.88 12.28
C ASN A 539 -7.28 80.65 13.66
N GLY A 540 -6.37 79.68 13.76
CA GLY A 540 -5.60 79.33 14.95
C GLY A 540 -6.40 78.56 16.01
N ASP A 541 -7.48 77.87 15.61
CA ASP A 541 -8.38 77.16 16.53
C ASP A 541 -8.03 75.68 16.71
N GLY A 542 -7.05 75.16 15.98
CA GLY A 542 -6.58 73.79 16.07
C GLY A 542 -7.50 72.75 15.43
N LYS A 543 -8.49 73.18 14.64
CA LYS A 543 -9.45 72.30 13.98
C LYS A 543 -9.43 72.49 12.48
N GLN A 544 -9.60 71.39 11.76
CA GLN A 544 -9.81 71.40 10.32
C GLN A 544 -11.16 72.05 10.03
N THR A 545 -11.15 73.26 9.46
CA THR A 545 -12.38 73.97 9.08
C THR A 545 -12.48 74.20 7.57
N THR A 546 -13.72 74.37 7.07
CA THR A 546 -13.97 74.59 5.65
C THR A 546 -13.27 75.84 5.14
N GLY A 547 -12.44 75.68 4.10
CA GLY A 547 -11.66 76.76 3.48
C GLY A 547 -10.19 76.80 3.89
N GLU A 548 -9.78 75.97 4.85
CA GLU A 548 -8.36 75.81 5.19
C GLU A 548 -7.66 74.89 4.20
N VAL A 549 -6.50 75.35 3.72
CA VAL A 549 -5.77 74.68 2.63
C VAL A 549 -4.75 73.70 3.18
N GLY A 550 -4.60 72.57 2.49
CA GLY A 550 -3.55 71.61 2.78
C GLY A 550 -2.17 72.09 2.37
N ILE A 551 -1.14 71.54 2.99
CA ILE A 551 0.25 71.89 2.70
C ILE A 551 0.86 70.78 1.85
N VAL A 552 1.15 71.09 0.59
CA VAL A 552 1.72 70.15 -0.38
C VAL A 552 3.25 70.11 -0.26
N GLY A 553 3.84 68.93 -0.38
CA GLY A 553 5.28 68.69 -0.47
C GLY A 553 6.01 68.72 0.88
N ALA A 554 5.30 68.69 2.00
CA ALA A 554 5.92 68.61 3.32
C ALA A 554 6.31 67.16 3.64
N THR A 555 7.47 66.97 4.26
CA THR A 555 7.94 65.65 4.71
C THR A 555 7.20 65.21 5.95
N VAL A 556 6.70 63.98 5.91
CA VAL A 556 6.10 63.26 7.05
C VAL A 556 6.92 62.02 7.30
N THR A 557 7.30 61.78 8.54
CA THR A 557 8.10 60.63 8.97
C THR A 557 7.22 59.67 9.76
N LEU A 558 7.17 58.41 9.37
CA LEU A 558 6.63 57.32 10.17
C LEU A 558 7.74 56.72 11.02
N ILE A 559 7.49 56.55 12.31
CA ILE A 559 8.31 55.80 13.24
C ILE A 559 7.52 54.51 13.56
N GLY A 560 8.10 53.35 13.31
CA GLY A 560 7.48 52.06 13.61
C GLY A 560 8.29 51.27 14.63
N GLY A 561 7.62 50.52 15.51
CA GLY A 561 8.26 49.75 16.59
C GLY A 561 9.15 48.58 16.16
N GLY A 562 9.29 48.32 14.86
CA GLY A 562 10.35 47.43 14.36
C GLY A 562 10.21 45.96 14.79
N ALA A 563 11.31 45.36 15.25
CA ALA A 563 11.38 43.92 15.49
C ALA A 563 10.58 43.46 16.72
N ASP A 564 10.54 44.27 17.78
CA ASP A 564 9.76 43.98 18.99
C ASP A 564 8.35 44.60 18.96
N GLY A 565 8.04 45.38 17.92
CA GLY A 565 6.73 45.98 17.71
C GLY A 565 6.43 47.17 18.64
N LEU A 566 7.40 47.64 19.42
CA LEU A 566 7.23 48.72 20.40
C LEU A 566 8.10 49.92 20.04
N ILE A 567 7.55 51.12 20.10
CA ILE A 567 8.34 52.35 19.87
C ILE A 567 9.22 52.64 21.09
N ASN A 568 10.45 53.08 20.83
CA ASN A 568 11.56 53.19 21.78
C ASN A 568 12.06 51.83 22.28
N GLY A 569 11.78 50.77 21.51
CA GLY A 569 12.26 49.42 21.74
C GLY A 569 13.57 49.13 21.00
N ILE A 570 13.80 47.86 20.71
CA ILE A 570 14.93 47.41 19.91
C ILE A 570 14.51 47.36 18.44
N GLY A 571 15.23 48.12 17.61
CA GLY A 571 15.10 48.02 16.15
C GLY A 571 13.99 48.87 15.55
N ASP A 572 13.59 49.96 16.21
CA ASP A 572 12.71 50.99 15.67
C ASP A 572 13.08 51.34 14.22
N THR A 573 12.06 51.40 13.38
CA THR A 573 12.17 51.71 11.96
C THR A 573 11.71 53.13 11.68
N THR A 574 12.22 53.73 10.61
CA THR A 574 11.71 55.00 10.11
C THR A 574 11.45 54.92 8.62
N ALA A 575 10.35 55.51 8.18
CA ALA A 575 10.02 55.71 6.78
C ALA A 575 9.58 57.16 6.57
N THR A 576 9.70 57.67 5.36
CA THR A 576 9.23 59.04 5.05
C THR A 576 8.32 59.02 3.84
N THR A 577 7.38 59.96 3.80
CA THR A 577 6.56 60.28 2.64
C THR A 577 6.45 61.81 2.53
N THR A 578 5.83 62.29 1.46
CA THR A 578 5.53 63.71 1.29
C THR A 578 4.05 63.92 1.11
N THR A 579 3.51 64.97 1.71
CA THR A 579 2.10 65.36 1.53
C THR A 579 1.83 65.71 0.07
N GLY A 580 0.77 65.12 -0.49
CA GLY A 580 0.28 65.33 -1.84
C GLY A 580 -0.71 66.48 -1.93
N ALA A 581 -1.65 66.37 -2.87
CA ALA A 581 -2.75 67.31 -3.04
C ALA A 581 -3.55 67.46 -1.73
N ASP A 582 -4.01 68.68 -1.45
CA ASP A 582 -4.75 69.04 -0.23
C ASP A 582 -4.08 68.63 1.09
N GLY A 583 -2.76 68.44 1.06
CA GLY A 583 -1.97 68.12 2.24
C GLY A 583 -2.02 66.66 2.66
N ILE A 584 -2.58 65.79 1.81
CA ILE A 584 -2.83 64.40 2.16
C ILE A 584 -1.57 63.55 2.16
N TYR A 585 -1.36 62.70 3.15
CA TYR A 585 -0.28 61.71 3.18
C TYR A 585 -0.80 60.31 3.49
N ASN A 586 -0.03 59.28 3.12
CA ASN A 586 -0.38 57.89 3.37
C ASN A 586 0.88 57.03 3.55
N PHE A 587 0.82 56.14 4.53
CA PHE A 587 1.72 55.01 4.71
C PHE A 587 0.89 53.72 4.61
N ALA A 588 1.19 52.88 3.62
CA ALA A 588 0.52 51.59 3.40
C ALA A 588 1.49 50.43 3.60
N GLY A 589 0.97 49.20 3.69
CA GLY A 589 1.79 48.00 3.85
C GLY A 589 2.30 47.78 5.27
N LEU A 590 1.64 48.38 6.27
CA LEU A 590 2.05 48.34 7.66
C LEU A 590 1.73 46.98 8.30
N THR A 591 2.61 46.53 9.19
CA THR A 591 2.43 45.28 9.94
C THR A 591 1.42 45.53 11.07
N PRO A 592 0.26 44.86 11.08
CA PRO A 592 -0.69 45.03 12.17
C PRO A 592 -0.13 44.49 13.51
N GLY A 593 -0.68 44.99 14.61
CA GLY A 593 -0.25 44.63 15.97
C GLY A 593 1.02 45.34 16.45
N GLN A 594 1.71 46.11 15.59
CA GLN A 594 2.86 46.93 15.98
C GLN A 594 2.47 48.39 16.25
N GLN A 595 3.29 49.07 17.05
CA GLN A 595 3.16 50.49 17.33
C GLN A 595 3.72 51.37 16.19
N TYR A 596 2.97 52.42 15.87
CA TYR A 596 3.32 53.44 14.88
C TYR A 596 3.11 54.84 15.45
N GLN A 597 3.98 55.79 15.07
CA GLN A 597 3.89 57.20 15.40
C GLN A 597 4.25 58.02 14.17
N VAL A 598 3.46 59.07 13.90
CA VAL A 598 3.75 59.99 12.81
C VAL A 598 4.46 61.22 13.37
N GLN A 599 5.46 61.71 12.65
CA GLN A 599 6.14 62.95 12.93
C GLN A 599 6.06 63.87 11.71
N PHE A 600 5.45 65.03 11.90
CA PHE A 600 5.38 66.09 10.92
C PHE A 600 6.56 67.04 11.05
N SER A 601 7.06 67.54 9.92
CA SER A 601 8.01 68.66 9.89
C SER A 601 7.27 69.96 9.59
N ALA A 602 7.22 70.88 10.55
CA ALA A 602 6.60 72.19 10.35
C ALA A 602 7.32 72.97 9.22
N PRO A 603 6.60 73.42 8.17
CA PRO A 603 7.19 74.24 7.13
C PRO A 603 7.84 75.53 7.67
N ALA A 604 8.87 76.02 6.98
CA ALA A 604 9.62 77.19 7.40
C ALA A 604 8.71 78.41 7.65
N GLY A 605 8.81 79.00 8.85
CA GLY A 605 8.02 80.16 9.26
C GLY A 605 6.64 79.84 9.86
N THR A 606 6.32 78.56 10.03
CA THR A 606 5.13 78.09 10.73
C THR A 606 5.49 77.43 12.07
N VAL A 607 4.49 77.26 12.92
CA VAL A 607 4.52 76.48 14.16
C VAL A 607 3.24 75.64 14.19
N PHE A 608 3.28 74.48 14.86
CA PHE A 608 2.10 73.64 15.05
C PHE A 608 1.02 74.37 15.86
N THR A 609 -0.24 74.10 15.53
CA THR A 609 -1.42 74.58 16.27
C THR A 609 -1.67 73.74 17.53
N GLY A 610 -2.71 74.07 18.30
CA GLY A 610 -3.08 73.33 19.50
C GLY A 610 -3.34 71.85 19.20
N GLN A 611 -2.71 70.96 19.98
CA GLN A 611 -2.91 69.51 19.90
C GLN A 611 -4.23 69.09 20.57
N ASN A 612 -4.96 68.15 19.99
CA ASN A 612 -6.15 67.47 20.52
C ASN A 612 -7.26 68.44 20.98
N VAL A 613 -7.56 69.47 20.18
CA VAL A 613 -8.48 70.55 20.56
C VAL A 613 -9.93 70.08 20.46
N GLY A 614 -10.60 70.03 21.62
CA GLY A 614 -12.04 69.73 21.72
C GLY A 614 -12.39 68.36 22.30
N ALA A 615 -11.39 67.62 22.81
CA ALA A 615 -11.49 66.24 23.29
C ALA A 615 -11.75 65.20 22.17
N ASN A 616 -11.63 63.90 22.50
CA ASN A 616 -11.65 62.74 21.59
C ASN A 616 -12.85 62.61 20.62
N GLY A 617 -13.82 63.52 20.65
CA GLY A 617 -14.91 63.59 19.67
C GLY A 617 -14.55 64.33 18.38
N PHE A 618 -13.35 64.91 18.29
CA PHE A 618 -12.85 65.62 17.11
C PHE A 618 -11.60 64.98 16.48
N ASP A 619 -11.23 63.76 16.87
CA ASP A 619 -10.02 63.02 16.43
C ASP A 619 -9.86 62.86 14.90
N THR A 620 -10.92 63.15 14.12
CA THR A 620 -10.90 63.13 12.64
C THR A 620 -10.77 64.52 12.01
N VAL A 621 -10.73 65.57 12.83
CA VAL A 621 -10.81 66.98 12.41
C VAL A 621 -10.02 67.93 13.33
N ASP A 622 -9.20 67.45 14.25
CA ASP A 622 -8.27 68.27 15.03
C ASP A 622 -6.81 67.95 14.66
N SER A 623 -5.85 68.49 15.43
CA SER A 623 -4.42 68.31 15.17
C SER A 623 -3.83 67.38 16.23
N ASP A 624 -3.16 66.32 15.80
CA ASP A 624 -2.50 65.34 16.69
C ASP A 624 -1.04 65.67 16.96
N ALA A 625 -0.41 66.50 16.12
CA ALA A 625 0.99 66.84 16.26
C ALA A 625 1.29 67.64 17.54
N ASP A 626 2.17 67.10 18.39
CA ASP A 626 2.71 67.82 19.55
C ASP A 626 3.41 69.12 19.12
N VAL A 627 3.11 70.21 19.82
CA VAL A 627 3.52 71.57 19.44
C VAL A 627 5.04 71.78 19.38
N THR A 628 5.81 70.91 20.05
CA THR A 628 7.26 71.04 20.16
C THR A 628 7.99 70.06 19.25
N THR A 629 7.50 68.83 19.14
CA THR A 629 8.18 67.72 18.49
C THR A 629 7.59 67.36 17.13
N GLY A 630 6.35 67.79 16.86
CA GLY A 630 5.59 67.42 15.66
C GLY A 630 5.11 65.98 15.65
N LYS A 631 5.23 65.25 16.76
CA LYS A 631 4.87 63.83 16.88
C LYS A 631 3.41 63.67 17.31
N THR A 632 2.72 62.70 16.72
CA THR A 632 1.37 62.28 17.13
C THR A 632 1.42 61.32 18.32
N GLN A 633 0.25 60.92 18.82
CA GLN A 633 0.11 59.72 19.65
C GLN A 633 0.67 58.48 18.95
N ILE A 634 1.04 57.50 19.76
CA ILE A 634 1.37 56.15 19.29
C ILE A 634 0.05 55.41 19.06
N VAL A 635 -0.10 54.81 17.89
CA VAL A 635 -1.23 53.95 17.53
C VAL A 635 -0.76 52.53 17.29
N THR A 636 -1.63 51.55 17.56
CA THR A 636 -1.43 50.16 17.14
C THR A 636 -2.53 49.82 16.17
N LEU A 637 -2.16 49.43 14.95
CA LEU A 637 -3.12 49.16 13.89
C LEU A 637 -3.59 47.72 13.95
N ALA A 638 -4.90 47.50 13.84
CA ALA A 638 -5.49 46.20 13.61
C ALA A 638 -5.22 45.71 12.19
N GLN A 639 -5.43 44.42 11.96
CA GLN A 639 -5.31 43.80 10.65
C GLN A 639 -6.28 44.45 9.64
N GLY A 640 -5.77 44.83 8.46
CA GLY A 640 -6.54 45.51 7.42
C GLY A 640 -7.01 46.94 7.75
N GLU A 641 -6.64 47.50 8.92
CA GLU A 641 -7.08 48.83 9.33
C GLU A 641 -6.49 49.91 8.41
N HIS A 642 -7.33 50.87 8.00
CA HIS A 642 -6.87 52.19 7.57
C HIS A 642 -7.20 53.21 8.66
N ASN A 643 -6.17 53.85 9.24
CA ASN A 643 -6.33 54.90 10.24
C ASN A 643 -6.18 56.30 9.61
N PRO A 644 -7.28 57.08 9.48
CA PRO A 644 -7.27 58.43 8.92
C PRO A 644 -7.34 59.53 10.00
N THR A 645 -6.79 59.33 11.19
CA THR A 645 -7.00 60.22 12.35
C THR A 645 -5.71 60.82 12.88
N LEU A 646 -4.66 60.89 12.05
CA LEU A 646 -3.36 61.41 12.44
C LEU A 646 -3.03 62.63 11.60
N ASP A 647 -3.31 63.81 12.13
CA ASP A 647 -3.27 65.06 11.40
C ASP A 647 -2.36 66.11 12.05
N ALA A 648 -2.02 67.14 11.28
CA ALA A 648 -1.26 68.28 11.79
C ALA A 648 -1.72 69.62 11.21
N GLY A 649 -2.08 70.54 12.10
CA GLY A 649 -2.35 71.93 11.74
C GLY A 649 -1.14 72.81 12.03
N VAL A 650 -0.81 73.75 11.14
CA VAL A 650 0.23 74.76 11.38
C VAL A 650 -0.24 76.17 11.10
N HIS A 651 0.24 77.14 11.89
CA HIS A 651 -0.01 78.57 11.70
C HIS A 651 1.30 79.36 11.70
N ARG A 652 1.28 80.63 11.29
CA ARG A 652 2.51 81.46 11.26
C ARG A 652 3.08 81.70 12.67
N GLY A 653 4.39 81.51 12.83
CA GLY A 653 5.09 81.79 14.09
C GLY A 653 5.12 83.28 14.45
N GLN A 654 4.96 83.61 15.75
CA GLN A 654 4.81 84.97 16.27
C GLN A 654 6.00 85.94 16.02
N HIS A 655 7.12 85.47 15.47
CA HIS A 655 8.21 86.36 15.04
C HIS A 655 7.80 87.34 13.92
N GLY A 656 6.75 87.04 13.14
CA GLY A 656 6.23 87.95 12.11
C GLY A 656 5.35 89.10 12.63
N ARG A 657 4.65 88.90 13.75
CA ARG A 657 3.75 89.92 14.33
C ARG A 657 4.55 90.99 15.09
N GLN A 658 5.59 90.60 15.83
CA GLN A 658 6.46 91.56 16.51
C GLN A 658 7.27 92.42 15.54
N GLN A 659 7.76 91.87 14.41
CA GLN A 659 8.47 92.69 13.42
C GLN A 659 7.54 93.66 12.66
N ARG A 660 6.28 93.30 12.38
CA ARG A 660 5.30 94.24 11.81
C ARG A 660 4.86 95.30 12.82
N GLY A 661 4.73 94.94 14.09
CA GLY A 661 4.48 95.87 15.20
C GLY A 661 5.64 96.86 15.40
N GLN A 662 6.88 96.37 15.40
CA GLN A 662 8.08 97.21 15.53
C GLN A 662 8.35 98.08 14.30
N ARG A 663 8.07 97.60 13.08
CA ARG A 663 8.16 98.43 11.85
C ARG A 663 7.05 99.49 11.78
N ARG A 664 5.86 99.25 12.35
CA ARG A 664 4.84 100.30 12.54
C ARG A 664 5.23 101.30 13.64
N ALA A 665 5.82 100.83 14.74
CA ALA A 665 6.31 101.70 15.81
C ALA A 665 7.50 102.58 15.36
N GLN A 666 8.43 102.06 14.57
CA GLN A 666 9.54 102.84 13.99
C GLN A 666 9.07 103.85 12.94
N ARG A 667 8.02 103.57 12.16
CA ARG A 667 7.41 104.56 11.26
C ARG A 667 6.66 105.67 12.01
N HIS A 668 6.04 105.37 13.16
CA HIS A 668 5.47 106.39 14.03
C HIS A 668 6.54 107.24 14.73
N HIS A 669 7.67 106.66 15.13
CA HIS A 669 8.78 107.41 15.73
C HIS A 669 9.52 108.31 14.72
N ALA A 670 9.63 107.90 13.45
CA ALA A 670 10.21 108.73 12.38
C ALA A 670 9.30 109.87 11.93
N GLY A 671 7.98 109.76 12.13
CA GLY A 671 7.01 110.84 11.87
C GLY A 671 7.03 111.93 12.95
N LEU A 672 7.11 111.54 14.23
CA LEU A 672 7.10 112.47 15.36
C LEU A 672 8.40 113.28 15.51
N GLY A 673 9.52 112.80 14.96
CA GLY A 673 10.80 113.53 14.93
C GLY A 673 10.90 114.67 13.91
N ARG A 674 9.89 114.84 13.02
CA ARG A 674 9.82 115.97 12.07
C ARG A 674 8.87 117.09 12.53
N GLU A 675 7.98 116.84 13.48
CA GLU A 675 7.08 117.88 14.05
C GLU A 675 7.65 118.56 15.30
N GLN A 676 8.52 117.91 16.08
CA GLN A 676 9.15 118.54 17.26
C GLN A 676 10.37 119.44 16.95
N ARG A 677 10.70 119.68 15.68
CA ARG A 677 11.73 120.66 15.26
C ARG A 677 11.14 121.97 14.68
N ARG A 678 9.85 122.23 14.92
CA ARG A 678 9.18 123.49 14.52
C ARG A 678 8.67 124.36 15.66
N GLU A 679 8.78 123.95 16.92
CA GLU A 679 8.31 124.75 18.07
C GLU A 679 9.28 124.71 19.27
N GLN A 680 10.48 125.27 19.14
CA GLN A 680 11.23 125.88 20.25
C GLN A 680 12.15 126.98 19.66
N PHE A 681 12.00 128.22 20.14
CA PHE A 681 12.66 129.48 19.74
C PHE A 681 12.07 130.15 18.47
N TRP A 682 11.16 131.13 18.52
CA TRP A 682 10.80 132.15 19.54
C TRP A 682 10.65 131.72 21.00
#